data_AF-A0A8S9XWI9-F1
#
_entry.id   AF-A0A8S9XWI9-F1
#
_cell.length_a   1.000
_cell.length_b   1.000
_cell.length_c   1.000
_cell.angle_alpha   90.00
_cell.angle_beta   90.00
_cell.angle_gamma   90.00
#
_symmetry.space_group_name_H-M   'P 1'
#
loop_
_entity.id
_entity.type
_entity.pdbx_description
1 polymer ?
#
loop_
_entity_poly.entity_id
_entity_poly.type
_entity_poly.pdbx_seq_one_letter_code
_entity_poly.pdbx_strand_id
1 'polypeptide(L)'
;MLKQKSFRFAEYDLIGFSLDHTIVKYDFNTLVRAQYHSIVEYLIKKKSYPPEYFGKISENDISFVCRGTFIDTASGNFLKVDSLCQIIRATNGTRPLSPQEIKKIYGKKKLFRPLVDYVGGLFKTYSLKSAKVDCYMDYHQCASILVYAKTVDFCRDHKLKKKLKYKTLWADIGGCLQEMSEKNSKEWDVLMPTYELKTDPRLALWLAELRKTSSLMLITSCTPHAADLRMTTAFSPKWRDLFDFVVYKVDTVLFFRDSGNFCDLDGHLVPFTGEGEYAEGSIDAIDLYMKRELKRVPKILYAGAASLHDILAPRCDVLGLIGEIADNPYFLGLMKLENAAWILSKIWGQLEGDEDLLTIWGRAIEEKTKLCAPGINYFVHQPISRDFHPYWLEAQDTFAIKELVKEKIKSTRSSKVYLEKMIDDSKPGPATTINPPKEDEGAKELAKDKIKSTGASKPHVEELKPGPGTTNVVLKEDETKKIRDHQQSSSGTPKDTNRYVPTDNSAFRSKQTDKSIAEDGSDITLKKFKEKMKGQGTSYTDVKGQNTLEANSDKFIDMMKEKTRALKKDLNASRRNVPLDNLESDSKQRVTAETREKSKHHEPVISTFVITLKVPACLRMAAKQDNSPLNLSKYDFIGFDLDNTLCTYNLKNLFTNHYNYLSTFLNRIEYKLPTELTHESIDFISRGLIIDVEAKNLLKVTADGEIVRASHGTTMLSTEDIVHKYGKKKKWKPLEEVIAANFMNWKSKSEMYSFMDFTDAAVTAVYALAVDSGLPAQKVWFDVIEGVKTMYGDEDWLKHLLNNHKTFMNGTSKKVIDWIKELKKTKKIALITSNYPELVPKIATACLGSNWEALFDVIIYDAKKPGFFSRVVPFSDLDGKETTFTLSGRYSGGCMRTIQDTLAKELNREPLCLYFGDSPYHDFMFTEIDYIAIIEELKAEGIFPGGHPSADFLSSTIWGPYLHDGEKPTIFGKFALNAKFCAPDLDFFAERPIKTDFVSQLRGISPGSATRGST
;
A
#
# COMPACT_ATOMS: atom_id res chain seq x y z
N MET A 1 -17.91 -13.83 20.43
CA MET A 1 -18.04 -15.13 19.72
C MET A 1 -18.77 -14.91 18.40
N LEU A 2 -18.02 -14.67 17.32
CA LEU A 2 -18.55 -14.45 15.98
C LEU A 2 -18.88 -15.79 15.30
N LYS A 3 -19.96 -15.82 14.52
CA LYS A 3 -20.47 -16.94 13.71
C LYS A 3 -19.44 -17.41 12.66
N GLN A 4 -18.41 -18.18 13.01
CA GLN A 4 -17.62 -18.86 11.99
C GLN A 4 -18.35 -20.13 11.56
N LYS A 5 -18.83 -20.11 10.30
CA LYS A 5 -19.40 -21.27 9.63
C LYS A 5 -18.27 -22.18 9.13
N SER A 6 -18.56 -23.47 8.98
CA SER A 6 -17.65 -24.39 8.32
C SER A 6 -17.33 -23.93 6.89
N PHE A 7 -16.19 -24.35 6.34
CA PHE A 7 -15.77 -23.98 4.99
C PHE A 7 -15.23 -25.18 4.21
N ARG A 8 -15.34 -25.09 2.88
CA ARG A 8 -14.69 -26.02 1.94
C ARG A 8 -13.83 -25.24 0.97
N PHE A 9 -12.68 -25.78 0.61
CA PHE A 9 -11.81 -25.15 -0.37
C PHE A 9 -12.50 -24.94 -1.72
N ALA A 10 -13.32 -25.91 -2.16
CA ALA A 10 -14.06 -25.85 -3.42
C ALA A 10 -15.13 -24.74 -3.49
N GLU A 11 -15.43 -24.04 -2.39
CA GLU A 11 -16.31 -22.88 -2.41
C GLU A 11 -15.61 -21.58 -2.80
N TYR A 12 -14.28 -21.58 -2.83
CA TYR A 12 -13.50 -20.40 -3.16
C TYR A 12 -13.15 -20.39 -4.64
N ASP A 13 -13.36 -19.23 -5.26
CA ASP A 13 -13.04 -19.00 -6.67
C ASP A 13 -11.55 -18.82 -6.89
N LEU A 14 -10.89 -18.21 -5.90
CA LEU A 14 -9.46 -17.94 -5.89
C LEU A 14 -8.88 -18.30 -4.53
N ILE A 15 -7.78 -19.04 -4.55
CA ILE A 15 -7.01 -19.37 -3.36
C ILE A 15 -5.58 -18.89 -3.58
N GLY A 16 -5.17 -17.92 -2.77
CA GLY A 16 -3.85 -17.32 -2.78
C GLY A 16 -2.94 -17.91 -1.72
N PHE A 17 -1.67 -18.14 -2.07
CA PHE A 17 -0.65 -18.61 -1.13
C PHE A 17 0.53 -17.65 -1.11
N SER A 18 1.13 -17.46 0.06
CA SER A 18 2.48 -16.90 0.16
C SER A 18 3.54 -17.98 -0.12
N LEU A 19 4.77 -17.58 -0.48
CA LEU A 19 5.84 -18.54 -0.74
C LEU A 19 6.53 -19.00 0.55
N ASP A 20 7.29 -18.11 1.18
CA ASP A 20 8.19 -18.42 2.28
C ASP A 20 7.44 -18.73 3.58
N HIS A 21 7.80 -19.84 4.22
CA HIS A 21 7.14 -20.37 5.42
C HIS A 21 5.65 -20.73 5.27
N THR A 22 5.09 -20.66 4.05
CA THR A 22 3.77 -21.22 3.70
C THR A 22 3.91 -22.44 2.81
N ILE A 23 4.31 -22.26 1.55
CA ILE A 23 4.51 -23.35 0.58
C ILE A 23 5.90 -23.96 0.77
N VAL A 24 6.92 -23.11 0.89
CA VAL A 24 8.31 -23.53 1.12
C VAL A 24 8.64 -23.33 2.59
N LYS A 25 8.87 -24.43 3.31
CA LYS A 25 9.20 -24.40 4.74
C LYS A 25 10.68 -24.68 4.97
N TYR A 26 11.34 -23.78 5.68
CA TYR A 26 12.74 -23.91 6.09
C TYR A 26 12.87 -24.56 7.48
N ASP A 27 13.98 -25.24 7.73
CA ASP A 27 14.36 -25.59 9.09
C ASP A 27 14.67 -24.31 9.90
N PHE A 28 13.84 -24.05 10.91
CA PHE A 28 13.90 -22.81 11.69
C PHE A 28 15.23 -22.61 12.42
N ASN A 29 15.80 -23.67 13.01
CA ASN A 29 17.06 -23.57 13.74
C ASN A 29 18.22 -23.23 12.80
N THR A 30 18.26 -23.87 11.64
CA THR A 30 19.28 -23.63 10.62
C THR A 30 19.15 -22.22 10.05
N LEU A 31 17.93 -21.76 9.75
CA LEU A 31 17.65 -20.41 9.29
C LEU A 31 18.13 -19.34 10.30
N VAL A 32 17.76 -19.49 11.58
CA VAL A 32 18.17 -18.57 12.64
C VAL A 32 19.69 -18.50 12.73
N ARG A 33 20.39 -19.64 12.66
CA ARG A 33 21.86 -19.67 12.75
C ARG A 33 22.55 -18.95 11.61
N ALA A 34 22.08 -19.16 10.38
CA ALA A 34 22.68 -18.54 9.22
C ALA A 34 22.39 -17.02 9.14
N GLN A 35 21.16 -16.60 9.44
CA GLN A 35 20.84 -15.18 9.57
C GLN A 35 21.67 -14.52 10.67
N TYR A 36 21.81 -15.17 11.82
CA TYR A 36 22.62 -14.66 12.94
C TYR A 36 24.06 -14.43 12.51
N HIS A 37 24.69 -15.41 11.86
CA HIS A 37 26.06 -15.28 11.37
C HIS A 37 26.23 -14.10 10.42
N SER A 38 25.30 -13.97 9.46
CA SER A 38 25.33 -12.91 8.44
C SER A 38 25.18 -11.51 9.05
N ILE A 39 24.23 -11.34 9.98
CA ILE A 39 24.01 -10.06 10.66
C ILE A 39 25.24 -9.70 11.51
N VAL A 40 25.81 -10.65 12.25
CA VAL A 40 27.00 -10.42 13.07
C VAL A 40 28.21 -10.05 12.20
N GLU A 41 28.43 -10.76 11.11
CA GLU A 41 29.52 -10.46 10.17
C GLU A 41 29.37 -9.04 9.59
N TYR A 42 28.16 -8.66 9.21
CA TYR A 42 27.84 -7.31 8.74
C TYR A 42 28.15 -6.24 9.80
N LEU A 43 27.69 -6.46 11.04
CA LEU A 43 27.93 -5.51 12.13
C LEU A 43 29.41 -5.36 12.44
N ILE A 44 30.19 -6.44 12.39
CA ILE A 44 31.65 -6.40 12.61
C ILE A 44 32.34 -5.70 11.43
N LYS A 45 32.13 -6.18 10.20
CA LYS A 45 32.92 -5.76 9.03
C LYS A 45 32.52 -4.38 8.50
N LYS A 46 31.22 -4.07 8.47
CA LYS A 46 30.71 -2.82 7.87
C LYS A 46 30.39 -1.75 8.89
N LYS A 47 29.96 -2.14 10.10
CA LYS A 47 29.57 -1.19 11.16
C LYS A 47 30.60 -1.09 12.29
N SER A 48 31.70 -1.83 12.20
CA SER A 48 32.83 -1.79 13.15
C SER A 48 32.44 -2.13 14.60
N TYR A 49 31.45 -3.00 14.80
CA TYR A 49 31.11 -3.50 16.14
C TYR A 49 32.17 -4.51 16.61
N PRO A 50 32.57 -4.49 17.90
CA PRO A 50 33.48 -5.49 18.45
C PRO A 50 32.91 -6.91 18.36
N PRO A 51 33.66 -7.92 17.85
CA PRO A 51 33.18 -9.30 17.75
C PRO A 51 32.72 -9.91 19.08
N GLU A 52 33.33 -9.46 20.18
CA GLU A 52 33.05 -9.84 21.58
C GLU A 52 31.55 -9.69 21.93
N TYR A 53 30.83 -8.77 21.28
CA TYR A 53 29.44 -8.41 21.62
C TYR A 53 28.44 -9.51 21.31
N PHE A 54 28.74 -10.40 20.36
CA PHE A 54 27.74 -11.27 19.76
C PHE A 54 27.84 -12.70 20.32
N GLY A 55 29.04 -13.24 20.53
CA GLY A 55 29.21 -14.58 21.08
C GLY A 55 28.61 -15.69 20.20
N LYS A 56 28.67 -16.94 20.68
CA LYS A 56 28.05 -18.09 20.00
C LYS A 56 26.59 -18.26 20.44
N ILE A 57 25.78 -18.83 19.54
CA ILE A 57 24.37 -19.15 19.80
C ILE A 57 24.15 -20.65 19.99
N SER A 58 23.48 -21.01 21.08
CA SER A 58 23.04 -22.36 21.44
C SER A 58 21.57 -22.59 21.05
N GLU A 59 21.08 -23.83 21.13
CA GLU A 59 19.64 -24.10 20.93
C GLU A 59 18.76 -23.43 21.99
N ASN A 60 19.28 -23.29 23.22
CA ASN A 60 18.58 -22.58 24.28
C ASN A 60 18.42 -21.09 23.94
N ASP A 61 19.40 -20.48 23.29
CA ASP A 61 19.29 -19.10 22.82
C ASP A 61 18.19 -18.98 21.75
N ILE A 62 18.13 -19.91 20.79
CA ILE A 62 17.10 -19.91 19.74
C ILE A 62 15.69 -20.00 20.34
N SER A 63 15.52 -20.68 21.49
CA SER A 63 14.24 -20.76 22.19
C SER A 63 13.74 -19.42 22.78
N PHE A 64 14.56 -18.37 22.74
CA PHE A 64 14.12 -17.00 23.06
C PHE A 64 13.28 -16.38 21.93
N VAL A 65 13.43 -16.85 20.68
CA VAL A 65 12.77 -16.27 19.51
C VAL A 65 11.28 -16.62 19.52
N CYS A 66 10.42 -15.60 19.66
CA CYS A 66 8.97 -15.78 19.73
C CYS A 66 8.22 -14.68 18.96
N ARG A 67 7.42 -15.08 17.96
CA ARG A 67 6.62 -14.13 17.16
C ARG A 67 5.62 -13.37 18.01
N GLY A 68 5.38 -12.11 17.66
CA GLY A 68 4.55 -11.18 18.44
C GLY A 68 5.26 -10.56 19.64
N THR A 69 6.60 -10.67 19.72
CA THR A 69 7.40 -9.98 20.76
C THR A 69 7.62 -8.53 20.35
N PHE A 70 7.22 -7.60 21.23
CA PHE A 70 7.47 -6.18 21.04
C PHE A 70 8.82 -5.78 21.65
N ILE A 71 9.48 -4.78 21.09
CA ILE A 71 10.82 -4.35 21.47
C ILE A 71 10.79 -2.87 21.80
N ASP A 72 11.09 -2.51 23.05
CA ASP A 72 11.48 -1.16 23.43
C ASP A 72 12.94 -0.94 23.01
N THR A 73 13.09 -0.39 21.81
CA THR A 73 14.40 -0.16 21.15
C THR A 73 15.27 0.86 21.89
N ALA A 74 14.68 1.69 22.76
CA ALA A 74 15.44 2.64 23.56
C ALA A 74 16.08 1.96 24.78
N SER A 75 15.35 1.06 25.44
CA SER A 75 15.78 0.42 26.68
C SER A 75 16.46 -0.94 26.47
N GLY A 76 16.32 -1.53 25.27
CA GLY A 76 16.75 -2.91 25.02
C GLY A 76 15.84 -3.94 25.71
N ASN A 77 14.58 -3.57 25.94
CA ASN A 77 13.63 -4.44 26.60
C ASN A 77 12.71 -5.13 25.59
N PHE A 78 12.43 -6.40 25.82
CA PHE A 78 11.43 -7.15 25.06
C PHE A 78 10.15 -7.24 25.88
N LEU A 79 8.98 -7.22 25.25
CA LEU A 79 7.69 -7.07 25.91
C LEU A 79 6.70 -8.12 25.37
N LYS A 80 6.07 -8.85 26.29
CA LYS A 80 4.83 -9.62 26.03
C LYS A 80 3.66 -8.82 26.55
N VAL A 81 2.64 -8.67 25.71
CA VAL A 81 1.52 -7.75 25.96
C VAL A 81 0.18 -8.44 25.72
N ASP A 82 -0.81 -8.09 26.53
CA ASP A 82 -2.19 -8.56 26.35
C ASP A 82 -2.91 -7.77 25.23
N SER A 83 -4.12 -8.18 24.90
CA SER A 83 -5.01 -7.56 23.90
C SER A 83 -5.40 -6.11 24.21
N LEU A 84 -5.16 -5.63 25.44
CA LEU A 84 -5.36 -4.27 25.91
C LEU A 84 -4.05 -3.47 25.99
N CYS A 85 -2.96 -4.00 25.42
CA CYS A 85 -1.61 -3.42 25.42
C CYS A 85 -0.95 -3.31 26.80
N GLN A 86 -1.45 -4.00 27.83
CA GLN A 86 -0.75 -4.06 29.11
C GLN A 86 0.43 -5.01 29.01
N ILE A 87 1.56 -4.59 29.57
CA ILE A 87 2.78 -5.42 29.61
C ILE A 87 2.57 -6.51 30.67
N ILE A 88 2.41 -7.75 30.19
CA ILE A 88 2.29 -8.93 31.04
C ILE A 88 3.68 -9.33 31.56
N ARG A 89 4.68 -9.35 30.65
CA ARG A 89 6.07 -9.72 30.95
C ARG A 89 7.06 -8.88 30.17
N ALA A 90 8.27 -8.73 30.71
CA ALA A 90 9.37 -8.07 30.03
C ALA A 90 10.71 -8.68 30.42
N THR A 91 11.70 -8.53 29.54
CA THR A 91 13.13 -8.79 29.81
C THR A 91 13.95 -7.58 29.39
N ASN A 92 15.19 -7.53 29.86
CA ASN A 92 16.24 -6.67 29.32
C ASN A 92 17.34 -7.56 28.75
N GLY A 93 17.51 -7.55 27.43
CA GLY A 93 18.22 -8.65 26.75
C GLY A 93 17.48 -9.96 26.98
N THR A 94 18.17 -11.02 27.40
CA THR A 94 17.53 -12.29 27.79
C THR A 94 17.14 -12.35 29.27
N ARG A 95 17.52 -11.36 30.09
CA ARG A 95 17.25 -11.37 31.55
C ARG A 95 15.81 -10.94 31.86
N PRO A 96 15.01 -11.78 32.56
CA PRO A 96 13.68 -11.40 33.02
C PRO A 96 13.68 -10.20 33.96
N LEU A 97 12.68 -9.32 33.79
CA LEU A 97 12.40 -8.21 34.71
C LEU A 97 11.35 -8.62 35.74
N SER A 98 11.58 -8.26 37.01
CA SER A 98 10.60 -8.48 38.07
C SER A 98 9.35 -7.60 37.89
N PRO A 99 8.19 -7.97 38.47
CA PRO A 99 7.01 -7.11 38.44
C PRO A 99 7.25 -5.70 39.00
N GLN A 100 8.14 -5.55 39.99
CA GLN A 100 8.54 -4.24 40.51
C GLN A 100 9.38 -3.45 39.49
N GLU A 101 10.32 -4.11 38.81
CA GLU A 101 11.11 -3.48 37.73
C GLU A 101 10.21 -3.02 36.58
N ILE A 102 9.26 -3.85 36.15
CA ILE A 102 8.29 -3.50 35.10
C ILE A 102 7.46 -2.28 35.51
N LYS A 103 6.92 -2.27 36.74
CA LYS A 103 6.16 -1.12 37.26
C LYS A 103 7.01 0.15 37.38
N LYS A 104 8.30 0.00 37.69
CA LYS A 104 9.25 1.12 37.76
C LYS A 104 9.54 1.70 36.39
N ILE A 105 9.67 0.87 35.36
CA ILE A 105 10.02 1.28 33.99
C ILE A 105 8.78 1.79 33.24
N TYR A 106 7.65 1.08 33.31
CA TYR A 106 6.45 1.32 32.51
C TYR A 106 5.25 1.84 33.33
N GLY A 107 5.49 2.23 34.58
CA GLY A 107 4.48 2.77 35.48
C GLY A 107 3.54 1.72 36.09
N LYS A 108 2.72 2.15 37.05
CA LYS A 108 1.83 1.26 37.83
C LYS A 108 0.82 0.51 36.95
N LYS A 109 0.36 1.14 35.86
CA LYS A 109 -0.59 0.57 34.89
C LYS A 109 0.08 -0.37 33.87
N LYS A 110 1.42 -0.46 33.85
CA LYS A 110 2.18 -1.27 32.88
C LYS A 110 1.82 -0.98 31.41
N LEU A 111 1.44 0.27 31.13
CA LEU A 111 1.07 0.74 29.79
C LEU A 111 2.21 1.58 29.23
N PHE A 112 2.73 1.18 28.09
CA PHE A 112 3.77 1.92 27.39
C PHE A 112 3.14 2.67 26.21
N ARG A 113 3.01 4.00 26.32
CA ARG A 113 2.27 4.79 25.31
C ARG A 113 2.77 4.59 23.87
N PRO A 114 4.08 4.59 23.57
CA PRO A 114 4.58 4.25 22.23
C PRO A 114 4.15 2.89 21.70
N LEU A 115 3.99 1.88 22.58
CA LEU A 115 3.46 0.57 22.20
C LEU A 115 1.96 0.65 21.90
N VAL A 116 1.19 1.36 22.73
CA VAL A 116 -0.25 1.56 22.50
C VAL A 116 -0.48 2.25 21.14
N ASP A 117 0.31 3.27 20.83
CA ASP A 117 0.22 3.99 19.57
C ASP A 117 0.64 3.11 18.38
N TYR A 118 1.71 2.31 18.55
CA TYR A 118 2.15 1.33 17.55
C TYR A 118 1.06 0.31 17.23
N VAL A 119 0.44 -0.28 18.26
CA VAL A 119 -0.63 -1.26 18.11
C VAL A 119 -1.87 -0.59 17.49
N GLY A 120 -2.20 0.64 17.91
CA GLY A 120 -3.27 1.42 17.31
C GLY A 120 -3.06 1.65 15.82
N GLY A 121 -1.83 1.95 15.40
CA GLY A 121 -1.43 2.07 13.99
C GLY A 121 -1.55 0.73 13.25
N LEU A 122 -1.08 -0.36 13.83
CA LEU A 122 -1.17 -1.70 13.24
C LEU A 122 -2.61 -2.10 12.88
N PHE A 123 -3.58 -1.87 13.77
CA PHE A 123 -4.98 -2.26 13.53
C PHE A 123 -5.77 -1.25 12.67
N LYS A 124 -5.37 0.02 12.63
CA LYS A 124 -6.08 1.07 11.87
C LYS A 124 -5.51 1.31 10.48
N THR A 125 -4.19 1.35 10.37
CA THR A 125 -3.47 1.76 9.16
C THR A 125 -2.47 0.72 8.67
N TYR A 126 -2.32 -0.41 9.38
CA TYR A 126 -1.35 -1.48 9.04
C TYR A 126 0.10 -0.99 9.00
N SER A 127 0.38 0.13 9.67
CA SER A 127 1.71 0.74 9.73
C SER A 127 2.47 0.27 10.97
N LEU A 128 3.74 -0.10 10.77
CA LEU A 128 4.67 -0.53 11.82
C LEU A 128 5.70 0.56 12.18
N LYS A 129 5.48 1.82 11.81
CA LYS A 129 6.50 2.85 12.02
C LYS A 129 6.47 3.38 13.44
N SER A 130 7.51 3.11 14.22
CA SER A 130 7.78 3.79 15.48
C SER A 130 9.27 3.95 15.74
N ALA A 131 9.64 5.11 16.28
CA ALA A 131 11.02 5.41 16.64
C ALA A 131 11.46 4.77 17.97
N LYS A 132 10.52 4.14 18.71
CA LYS A 132 10.74 3.59 20.05
C LYS A 132 10.32 2.13 20.18
N VAL A 133 9.36 1.67 19.37
CA VAL A 133 8.82 0.32 19.43
C VAL A 133 9.01 -0.38 18.09
N ASP A 134 9.39 -1.65 18.15
CA ASP A 134 9.34 -2.56 17.01
C ASP A 134 8.65 -3.86 17.42
N CYS A 135 8.31 -4.73 16.47
CA CYS A 135 7.70 -6.02 16.73
C CYS A 135 8.30 -7.09 15.82
N TYR A 136 8.72 -8.20 16.41
CA TYR A 136 9.13 -9.38 15.66
C TYR A 136 7.90 -10.14 15.15
N MET A 137 7.59 -10.03 13.86
CA MET A 137 6.34 -10.53 13.29
C MET A 137 6.48 -11.70 12.31
N ASP A 138 7.64 -11.87 11.67
CA ASP A 138 7.87 -12.85 10.60
C ASP A 138 9.22 -13.56 10.76
N TYR A 139 9.43 -14.64 10.02
CA TYR A 139 10.67 -15.43 10.11
C TYR A 139 11.88 -14.79 9.42
N HIS A 140 11.71 -13.73 8.62
CA HIS A 140 12.83 -13.04 7.96
C HIS A 140 13.69 -12.25 8.95
N GLN A 141 13.12 -11.89 10.10
CA GLN A 141 13.81 -11.13 11.15
C GLN A 141 14.21 -11.99 12.37
N CYS A 142 14.16 -13.32 12.25
CA CYS A 142 14.22 -14.23 13.40
C CYS A 142 15.52 -14.15 14.20
N ALA A 143 16.65 -13.93 13.52
CA ALA A 143 17.93 -13.76 14.19
C ALA A 143 18.16 -12.35 14.76
N SER A 144 17.49 -11.32 14.24
CA SER A 144 17.67 -9.93 14.65
C SER A 144 17.42 -9.74 16.14
N ILE A 145 16.37 -10.37 16.67
CA ILE A 145 16.06 -10.30 18.09
C ILE A 145 17.11 -10.98 18.97
N LEU A 146 17.75 -12.05 18.49
CA LEU A 146 18.83 -12.72 19.22
C LEU A 146 20.10 -11.90 19.22
N VAL A 147 20.51 -11.36 18.06
CA VAL A 147 21.68 -10.48 17.96
C VAL A 147 21.51 -9.30 18.91
N TYR A 148 20.34 -8.68 18.90
CA TYR A 148 20.02 -7.56 19.77
C TYR A 148 20.03 -7.97 21.25
N ALA A 149 19.34 -9.05 21.63
CA ALA A 149 19.26 -9.52 23.01
C ALA A 149 20.64 -9.87 23.59
N LYS A 150 21.46 -10.62 22.84
CA LYS A 150 22.84 -11.00 23.22
C LYS A 150 23.73 -9.79 23.40
N THR A 151 23.61 -8.80 22.53
CA THR A 151 24.40 -7.57 22.65
C THR A 151 23.99 -6.77 23.88
N VAL A 152 22.69 -6.69 24.19
CA VAL A 152 22.18 -6.07 25.42
C VAL A 152 22.68 -6.82 26.65
N ASP A 153 22.67 -8.15 26.63
CA ASP A 153 23.22 -8.99 27.71
C ASP A 153 24.70 -8.72 27.95
N PHE A 154 25.50 -8.76 26.89
CA PHE A 154 26.93 -8.49 26.94
C PHE A 154 27.21 -7.10 27.53
N CYS A 155 26.49 -6.08 27.05
CA CYS A 155 26.61 -4.71 27.54
C CYS A 155 26.24 -4.57 29.02
N ARG A 156 25.21 -5.28 29.47
CA ARG A 156 24.81 -5.32 30.88
C ARG A 156 25.89 -5.97 31.74
N ASP A 157 26.37 -7.14 31.34
CA ASP A 157 27.25 -7.98 32.16
C ASP A 157 28.65 -7.36 32.27
N HIS A 158 29.11 -6.64 31.24
CA HIS A 158 30.37 -5.88 31.23
C HIS A 158 30.21 -4.40 31.62
N LYS A 159 29.02 -3.99 32.07
CA LYS A 159 28.70 -2.61 32.52
C LYS A 159 29.01 -1.51 31.48
N LEU A 160 28.83 -1.81 30.19
CA LEU A 160 29.15 -0.92 29.06
C LEU A 160 28.05 0.11 28.71
N LYS A 161 27.13 0.40 29.65
CA LYS A 161 25.90 1.20 29.44
C LYS A 161 26.10 2.59 28.82
N LYS A 162 27.31 3.16 28.85
CA LYS A 162 27.63 4.50 28.30
C LYS A 162 28.25 4.49 26.90
N LYS A 163 28.63 3.33 26.34
CA LYS A 163 29.34 3.25 25.05
C LYS A 163 28.44 2.89 23.86
N LEU A 164 27.37 2.13 24.06
CA LEU A 164 26.50 1.67 22.98
C LEU A 164 25.08 2.25 23.09
N LYS A 165 24.58 2.84 22.01
CA LYS A 165 23.19 3.30 21.89
C LYS A 165 22.34 2.17 21.28
N TYR A 166 21.46 1.55 22.07
CA TYR A 166 20.66 0.41 21.62
C TYR A 166 19.77 0.73 20.39
N LYS A 167 19.20 1.94 20.33
CA LYS A 167 18.48 2.40 19.13
C LYS A 167 19.33 2.36 17.86
N THR A 168 20.62 2.72 17.97
CA THR A 168 21.56 2.67 16.83
C THR A 168 21.86 1.24 16.44
N LEU A 169 22.10 0.35 17.41
CA LEU A 169 22.28 -1.08 17.14
C LEU A 169 21.08 -1.68 16.40
N TRP A 170 19.85 -1.39 16.86
CA TRP A 170 18.65 -1.89 16.20
C TRP A 170 18.52 -1.34 14.77
N ALA A 171 18.81 -0.06 14.55
CA ALA A 171 18.83 0.54 13.22
C ALA A 171 19.90 -0.08 12.31
N ASP A 172 21.09 -0.40 12.83
CA ASP A 172 22.16 -1.05 12.08
C ASP A 172 21.80 -2.52 11.72
N ILE A 173 21.14 -3.25 12.61
CA ILE A 173 20.57 -4.57 12.33
C ILE A 173 19.52 -4.47 11.22
N GLY A 174 18.61 -3.49 11.28
CA GLY A 174 17.62 -3.25 10.24
C GLY A 174 18.25 -2.89 8.88
N GLY A 175 19.29 -2.05 8.88
CA GLY A 175 20.05 -1.72 7.68
C GLY A 175 20.74 -2.93 7.05
N CYS A 176 21.23 -3.86 7.86
CA CYS A 176 21.75 -5.15 7.38
C CYS A 176 20.68 -5.93 6.62
N LEU A 177 19.48 -6.12 7.20
CA LEU A 177 18.39 -6.84 6.56
C LEU A 177 17.93 -6.18 5.25
N GLN A 178 17.85 -4.84 5.23
CA GLN A 178 17.51 -4.10 4.03
C GLN A 178 18.57 -4.32 2.93
N GLU A 179 19.85 -4.18 3.26
CA GLU A 179 20.94 -4.38 2.31
C GLU A 179 21.02 -5.83 1.80
N MET A 180 20.74 -6.80 2.68
CA MET A 180 20.61 -8.22 2.31
C MET A 180 19.47 -8.45 1.32
N SER A 181 18.34 -7.74 1.47
CA SER A 181 17.21 -7.82 0.54
C SER A 181 17.47 -7.12 -0.81
N GLU A 182 18.23 -6.01 -0.83
CA GLU A 182 18.41 -5.15 -2.01
C GLU A 182 19.64 -5.49 -2.87
N LYS A 183 20.79 -5.80 -2.27
CA LYS A 183 22.10 -5.89 -2.99
C LYS A 183 22.68 -7.30 -3.11
N ASN A 184 22.40 -8.18 -2.16
CA ASN A 184 22.98 -9.54 -2.08
C ASN A 184 21.95 -10.65 -2.33
N SER A 185 20.82 -10.35 -2.99
CA SER A 185 19.76 -11.33 -3.27
C SER A 185 20.33 -12.62 -3.88
N LYS A 186 21.31 -12.54 -4.78
CA LYS A 186 21.94 -13.74 -5.38
C LYS A 186 22.60 -14.69 -4.38
N GLU A 187 23.34 -14.19 -3.37
CA GLU A 187 23.98 -15.07 -2.38
C GLU A 187 22.93 -15.65 -1.43
N TRP A 188 21.98 -14.83 -0.98
CA TRP A 188 20.90 -15.25 -0.08
C TRP A 188 19.89 -16.19 -0.74
N ASP A 189 19.54 -15.94 -2.00
CA ASP A 189 18.66 -16.77 -2.80
C ASP A 189 19.31 -18.12 -3.11
N VAL A 190 20.64 -18.18 -3.18
CA VAL A 190 21.40 -19.45 -3.29
C VAL A 190 21.55 -20.14 -1.92
N LEU A 191 21.67 -19.40 -0.82
CA LEU A 191 21.75 -19.96 0.54
C LEU A 191 20.41 -20.58 0.99
N MET A 192 19.28 -19.96 0.68
CA MET A 192 17.96 -20.41 1.15
C MET A 192 17.56 -21.85 0.73
N PRO A 193 17.80 -22.28 -0.53
CA PRO A 193 17.58 -23.66 -0.97
C PRO A 193 18.55 -24.68 -0.39
N THR A 194 19.71 -24.26 0.13
CA THR A 194 20.66 -25.17 0.80
C THR A 194 20.25 -25.51 2.22
N TYR A 195 19.27 -24.79 2.79
CA TYR A 195 18.62 -25.20 4.03
C TYR A 195 17.72 -26.41 3.74
N GLU A 196 17.80 -27.44 4.58
CA GLU A 196 16.92 -28.61 4.49
C GLU A 196 15.45 -28.16 4.40
N LEU A 197 14.88 -28.24 3.20
CA LEU A 197 13.48 -27.90 2.97
C LEU A 197 12.62 -28.98 3.61
N LYS A 198 11.63 -28.56 4.39
CA LYS A 198 10.64 -29.46 5.04
C LYS A 198 9.33 -29.54 4.26
N THR A 199 9.36 -29.21 2.97
CA THR A 199 8.16 -29.24 2.13
C THR A 199 7.79 -30.68 1.81
N ASP A 200 6.50 -31.01 1.96
CA ASP A 200 5.98 -32.33 1.62
C ASP A 200 5.77 -32.41 0.10
N PRO A 201 6.40 -33.36 -0.61
CA PRO A 201 6.22 -33.50 -2.06
C PRO A 201 4.76 -33.72 -2.47
N ARG A 202 3.92 -34.30 -1.60
CA ARG A 202 2.49 -34.51 -1.83
C ARG A 202 1.70 -33.20 -1.89
N LEU A 203 2.26 -32.09 -1.38
CA LEU A 203 1.63 -30.77 -1.48
C LEU A 203 1.42 -30.34 -2.94
N ALA A 204 2.35 -30.67 -3.85
CA ALA A 204 2.17 -30.39 -5.27
C ALA A 204 0.96 -31.14 -5.86
N LEU A 205 0.74 -32.40 -5.45
CA LEU A 205 -0.42 -33.19 -5.88
C LEU A 205 -1.71 -32.58 -5.32
N TRP A 206 -1.69 -32.14 -4.07
CA TRP A 206 -2.83 -31.49 -3.45
C TRP A 206 -3.18 -30.15 -4.12
N LEU A 207 -2.18 -29.31 -4.43
CA LEU A 207 -2.38 -28.07 -5.19
C LEU A 207 -2.93 -28.35 -6.60
N ALA A 208 -2.41 -29.37 -7.29
CA ALA A 208 -2.92 -29.76 -8.60
C ALA A 208 -4.38 -30.23 -8.55
N GLU A 209 -4.77 -30.95 -7.49
CA GLU A 209 -6.17 -31.34 -7.28
C GLU A 209 -7.03 -30.11 -6.96
N LEU A 210 -6.54 -29.20 -6.13
CA LEU A 210 -7.23 -27.98 -5.73
C LEU A 210 -7.50 -27.06 -6.93
N ARG A 211 -6.54 -26.98 -7.85
CA ARG A 211 -6.65 -26.22 -9.10
C ARG A 211 -7.78 -26.70 -10.01
N LYS A 212 -8.29 -27.93 -9.83
CA LYS A 212 -9.44 -28.41 -10.60
C LYS A 212 -10.74 -27.70 -10.22
N THR A 213 -10.85 -27.18 -9.00
CA THR A 213 -12.07 -26.54 -8.48
C THR A 213 -11.92 -25.05 -8.28
N SER A 214 -10.71 -24.55 -8.08
CA SER A 214 -10.44 -23.15 -7.74
C SER A 214 -9.26 -22.61 -8.54
N SER A 215 -9.27 -21.31 -8.86
CA SER A 215 -8.07 -20.66 -9.42
C SER A 215 -7.03 -20.51 -8.32
N LEU A 216 -5.76 -20.75 -8.62
CA LEU A 216 -4.65 -20.69 -7.66
C LEU A 216 -3.70 -19.55 -7.99
N MET A 217 -3.35 -18.78 -6.95
CA MET A 217 -2.41 -17.68 -7.02
C MET A 217 -1.25 -17.90 -6.06
N LEU A 218 -0.03 -17.62 -6.51
CA LEU A 218 1.13 -17.44 -5.63
C LEU A 218 1.47 -15.95 -5.57
N ILE A 219 1.58 -15.40 -4.36
CA ILE A 219 2.12 -14.05 -4.14
C ILE A 219 3.40 -14.13 -3.33
N THR A 220 4.41 -13.35 -3.70
CA THR A 220 5.70 -13.39 -3.02
C THR A 220 6.42 -12.06 -3.11
N SER A 221 7.12 -11.68 -2.03
CA SER A 221 8.06 -10.56 -2.02
C SER A 221 9.34 -10.88 -2.80
N CYS A 222 9.57 -12.16 -3.14
CA CYS A 222 10.72 -12.61 -3.89
C CYS A 222 10.76 -12.06 -5.32
N THR A 223 11.98 -11.98 -5.87
CA THR A 223 12.16 -11.85 -7.31
C THR A 223 11.75 -13.14 -8.04
N PRO A 224 11.45 -13.09 -9.35
CA PRO A 224 11.14 -14.28 -10.13
C PRO A 224 12.21 -15.37 -10.02
N HIS A 225 13.49 -14.99 -10.08
CA HIS A 225 14.62 -15.92 -9.97
C HIS A 225 14.67 -16.62 -8.61
N ALA A 226 14.50 -15.88 -7.52
CA ALA A 226 14.50 -16.41 -6.16
C ALA A 226 13.36 -17.40 -5.93
N ALA A 227 12.16 -17.03 -6.40
CA ALA A 227 10.98 -17.86 -6.27
C ALA A 227 11.12 -19.16 -7.08
N ASP A 228 11.61 -19.07 -8.31
CA ASP A 228 11.85 -20.23 -9.17
C ASP A 228 12.85 -21.20 -8.55
N LEU A 229 13.96 -20.69 -8.03
CA LEU A 229 14.98 -21.51 -7.36
C LEU A 229 14.42 -22.25 -6.13
N ARG A 230 13.65 -21.55 -5.29
CA ARG A 230 13.02 -22.14 -4.08
C ARG A 230 11.96 -23.17 -4.45
N MET A 231 11.08 -22.87 -5.41
CA MET A 231 9.99 -23.75 -5.82
C MET A 231 10.50 -24.98 -6.59
N THR A 232 11.51 -24.80 -7.43
CA THR A 232 12.16 -25.92 -8.14
C THR A 232 12.85 -26.87 -7.16
N THR A 233 13.50 -26.34 -6.13
CA THR A 233 14.13 -27.14 -5.08
C THR A 233 13.11 -27.86 -4.21
N ALA A 234 11.99 -27.20 -3.88
CA ALA A 234 10.92 -27.79 -3.07
C ALA A 234 10.11 -28.85 -3.81
N PHE A 235 9.92 -28.68 -5.12
CA PHE A 235 9.08 -29.55 -5.95
C PHE A 235 9.81 -30.00 -7.22
N SER A 236 9.69 -29.21 -8.29
CA SER A 236 10.24 -29.50 -9.61
C SER A 236 10.27 -28.23 -10.46
N PRO A 237 11.03 -28.20 -11.57
CA PRO A 237 11.04 -27.06 -12.49
C PRO A 237 9.67 -26.71 -13.10
N LYS A 238 8.69 -27.62 -13.05
CA LYS A 238 7.33 -27.41 -13.56
C LYS A 238 6.36 -26.86 -12.50
N TRP A 239 6.86 -26.38 -11.37
CA TRP A 239 6.03 -25.86 -10.28
C TRP A 239 5.06 -24.76 -10.74
N ARG A 240 5.40 -23.99 -11.78
CA ARG A 240 4.56 -22.93 -12.33
C ARG A 240 3.20 -23.45 -12.80
N ASP A 241 3.11 -24.71 -13.23
CA ASP A 241 1.85 -25.36 -13.66
C ASP A 241 0.85 -25.57 -12.50
N LEU A 242 1.31 -25.45 -11.25
CA LEU A 242 0.46 -25.57 -10.06
C LEU A 242 -0.38 -24.31 -9.80
N PHE A 243 -0.06 -23.18 -10.44
CA PHE A 243 -0.75 -21.90 -10.24
C PHE A 243 -1.29 -21.37 -11.57
N ASP A 244 -2.41 -20.66 -11.52
CA ASP A 244 -2.93 -19.96 -12.69
C ASP A 244 -2.08 -18.71 -12.96
N PHE A 245 -1.76 -17.96 -11.90
CA PHE A 245 -0.86 -16.81 -11.98
C PHE A 245 0.04 -16.65 -10.75
N VAL A 246 1.15 -15.94 -10.95
CA VAL A 246 2.14 -15.65 -9.91
C VAL A 246 2.42 -14.15 -9.88
N VAL A 247 2.50 -13.58 -8.68
CA VAL A 247 2.81 -12.17 -8.46
C VAL A 247 4.08 -12.06 -7.62
N TYR A 248 5.12 -11.47 -8.19
CA TYR A 248 6.43 -11.28 -7.59
C TYR A 248 6.61 -9.87 -7.03
N LYS A 249 7.64 -9.67 -6.21
CA LYS A 249 8.01 -8.37 -5.59
C LYS A 249 6.83 -7.71 -4.86
N VAL A 250 5.98 -8.52 -4.24
CA VAL A 250 4.78 -8.07 -3.57
C VAL A 250 5.12 -7.51 -2.18
N ASP A 251 4.71 -6.26 -1.92
CA ASP A 251 4.49 -5.80 -0.54
C ASP A 251 3.09 -6.28 -0.11
N THR A 252 3.04 -7.21 0.84
CA THR A 252 1.78 -7.83 1.28
C THR A 252 0.76 -6.80 1.78
N VAL A 253 1.20 -5.74 2.47
CA VAL A 253 0.26 -4.73 2.98
C VAL A 253 -0.33 -3.94 1.82
N LEU A 254 0.52 -3.43 0.93
CA LEU A 254 0.06 -2.65 -0.23
C LEU A 254 -0.81 -3.48 -1.16
N PHE A 255 -0.44 -4.73 -1.42
CA PHE A 255 -1.22 -5.62 -2.28
C PHE A 255 -2.66 -5.80 -1.80
N PHE A 256 -2.88 -5.93 -0.50
CA PHE A 256 -4.22 -6.13 0.05
C PHE A 256 -4.95 -4.82 0.39
N ARG A 257 -4.23 -3.72 0.67
CA ARG A 257 -4.82 -2.47 1.20
C ARG A 257 -4.81 -1.31 0.24
N ASP A 258 -3.96 -1.35 -0.78
CA ASP A 258 -3.90 -0.32 -1.81
C ASP A 258 -4.41 -0.84 -3.15
N SER A 259 -4.77 0.10 -4.02
CA SER A 259 -5.21 -0.19 -5.38
C SER A 259 -4.04 0.10 -6.33
N GLY A 260 -3.23 -0.93 -6.57
CA GLY A 260 -2.08 -0.92 -7.47
C GLY A 260 -2.35 -1.71 -8.74
N ASN A 261 -1.83 -1.21 -9.87
CA ASN A 261 -1.83 -1.94 -11.13
C ASN A 261 -0.70 -2.97 -11.17
N PHE A 262 -0.91 -4.06 -11.90
CA PHE A 262 0.13 -5.05 -12.14
C PHE A 262 1.17 -4.51 -13.11
N CYS A 263 2.41 -4.95 -12.92
CA CYS A 263 3.47 -4.81 -13.90
C CYS A 263 3.81 -6.16 -14.52
N ASP A 264 4.33 -6.16 -15.74
CA ASP A 264 5.08 -7.29 -16.25
C ASP A 264 6.43 -7.43 -15.51
N LEU A 265 7.20 -8.47 -15.82
CA LEU A 265 8.47 -8.72 -15.14
C LEU A 265 9.56 -7.68 -15.47
N ASP A 266 9.37 -6.92 -16.55
CA ASP A 266 10.24 -5.83 -16.98
C ASP A 266 9.86 -4.48 -16.33
N GLY A 267 8.73 -4.43 -15.61
CA GLY A 267 8.25 -3.26 -14.88
C GLY A 267 7.27 -2.36 -15.64
N HIS A 268 6.72 -2.81 -16.78
CA HIS A 268 5.70 -2.06 -17.50
C HIS A 268 4.31 -2.39 -16.95
N LEU A 269 3.47 -1.36 -16.83
CA LEU A 269 2.07 -1.55 -16.41
C LEU A 269 1.32 -2.42 -17.41
N VAL A 270 0.66 -3.45 -16.89
CA VAL A 270 -0.14 -4.40 -17.69
C VAL A 270 -1.49 -4.68 -17.01
N PRO A 271 -2.54 -4.93 -17.80
CA PRO A 271 -3.81 -5.38 -17.25
C PRO A 271 -3.66 -6.79 -16.67
N PHE A 272 -4.39 -7.05 -15.58
CA PHE A 272 -4.51 -8.40 -15.05
C PHE A 272 -5.41 -9.26 -15.95
N THR A 273 -4.95 -10.46 -16.29
CA THR A 273 -5.61 -11.36 -17.26
C THR A 273 -6.07 -12.68 -16.63
N GLY A 274 -5.88 -12.87 -15.33
CA GLY A 274 -6.22 -14.12 -14.65
C GLY A 274 -5.20 -15.25 -14.83
N GLU A 275 -4.20 -15.08 -15.69
CA GLU A 275 -3.12 -16.05 -15.93
C GLU A 275 -1.78 -15.35 -16.15
N GLY A 276 -0.69 -16.10 -16.08
CA GLY A 276 0.65 -15.57 -16.37
C GLY A 276 1.40 -15.02 -15.14
N GLU A 277 2.41 -14.21 -15.39
CA GLU A 277 3.36 -13.76 -14.36
C GLU A 277 3.38 -12.24 -14.29
N TYR A 278 3.34 -11.74 -13.06
CA TYR A 278 3.27 -10.32 -12.79
C TYR A 278 4.26 -9.91 -11.70
N ALA A 279 4.65 -8.65 -11.70
CA ALA A 279 5.30 -7.99 -10.58
C ALA A 279 4.37 -6.93 -10.00
N GLU A 280 4.38 -6.77 -8.68
CA GLU A 280 3.54 -5.78 -7.97
C GLU A 280 2.04 -5.99 -8.27
N GLY A 281 1.20 -5.01 -7.93
CA GLY A 281 -0.25 -5.06 -8.16
C GLY A 281 -1.07 -5.15 -6.89
N SER A 282 -2.37 -5.42 -7.05
CA SER A 282 -3.30 -5.43 -5.91
C SER A 282 -4.41 -6.45 -6.04
N ILE A 283 -4.94 -6.85 -4.90
CA ILE A 283 -6.11 -7.71 -4.79
C ILE A 283 -7.35 -7.04 -5.41
N ASP A 284 -7.42 -5.71 -5.45
CA ASP A 284 -8.53 -4.98 -6.08
C ASP A 284 -8.57 -5.27 -7.58
N ALA A 285 -7.43 -5.21 -8.27
CA ALA A 285 -7.37 -5.50 -9.70
C ALA A 285 -7.78 -6.96 -10.02
N ILE A 286 -7.44 -7.89 -9.13
CA ILE A 286 -7.86 -9.30 -9.24
C ILE A 286 -9.37 -9.45 -8.99
N ASP A 287 -9.86 -8.88 -7.89
CA ASP A 287 -11.27 -8.91 -7.50
C ASP A 287 -12.14 -8.35 -8.63
N LEU A 288 -11.70 -7.26 -9.26
CA LEU A 288 -12.38 -6.65 -10.40
C LEU A 288 -12.42 -7.51 -11.65
N TYR A 289 -11.28 -8.09 -12.01
CA TYR A 289 -11.22 -9.03 -13.12
C TYR A 289 -12.17 -10.21 -12.85
N MET A 290 -12.08 -10.83 -11.67
CA MET A 290 -12.91 -11.99 -11.34
C MET A 290 -14.39 -11.64 -11.22
N LYS A 291 -14.76 -10.47 -10.69
CA LYS A 291 -16.15 -9.98 -10.68
C LYS A 291 -16.72 -9.88 -12.08
N ARG A 292 -15.92 -9.37 -13.04
CA ARG A 292 -16.32 -9.27 -14.45
C ARG A 292 -16.50 -10.65 -15.07
N GLU A 293 -15.56 -11.57 -14.87
CA GLU A 293 -15.60 -12.90 -15.46
C GLU A 293 -16.70 -13.79 -14.84
N LEU A 294 -16.84 -13.78 -13.51
CA LEU A 294 -17.80 -14.60 -12.78
C LEU A 294 -19.20 -14.00 -12.72
N LYS A 295 -19.34 -12.69 -12.98
CA LYS A 295 -20.59 -11.93 -12.84
C LYS A 295 -21.19 -12.00 -11.42
N ARG A 296 -20.33 -12.16 -10.41
CA ARG A 296 -20.65 -12.12 -8.99
C ARG A 296 -19.39 -11.79 -8.19
N VAL A 297 -19.56 -11.43 -6.92
CA VAL A 297 -18.43 -11.27 -5.99
C VAL A 297 -17.67 -12.60 -5.86
N PRO A 298 -16.35 -12.63 -6.13
CA PRO A 298 -15.54 -13.82 -5.94
C PRO A 298 -15.36 -14.10 -4.45
N LYS A 299 -15.40 -15.38 -4.08
CA LYS A 299 -14.92 -15.84 -2.78
C LYS A 299 -13.42 -16.07 -2.88
N ILE A 300 -12.65 -15.29 -2.14
CA ILE A 300 -11.19 -15.36 -2.12
C ILE A 300 -10.73 -15.86 -0.74
N LEU A 301 -9.80 -16.82 -0.73
CA LEU A 301 -9.11 -17.31 0.46
C LEU A 301 -7.61 -17.02 0.30
N TYR A 302 -6.97 -16.50 1.34
CA TYR A 302 -5.53 -16.30 1.38
C TYR A 302 -4.89 -17.11 2.51
N ALA A 303 -3.78 -17.78 2.22
CA ALA A 303 -2.96 -18.49 3.18
C ALA A 303 -1.52 -17.92 3.15
N GLY A 304 -1.15 -17.20 4.21
CA GLY A 304 0.19 -16.63 4.39
C GLY A 304 0.99 -17.29 5.51
N ALA A 305 2.20 -16.80 5.80
CA ALA A 305 3.10 -17.32 6.83
C ALA A 305 2.65 -17.00 8.28
N ALA A 306 1.41 -16.51 8.41
CA ALA A 306 0.81 -16.01 9.63
C ALA A 306 1.58 -14.86 10.27
N SER A 307 2.27 -14.01 9.51
CA SER A 307 2.69 -12.70 10.06
C SER A 307 1.45 -11.86 10.42
N LEU A 308 1.59 -10.84 11.27
CA LEU A 308 0.46 -9.94 11.56
C LEU A 308 -0.06 -9.26 10.29
N HIS A 309 0.80 -8.99 9.31
CA HIS A 309 0.37 -8.46 8.01
C HIS A 309 -0.40 -9.51 7.20
N ASP A 310 0.05 -10.77 7.16
CA ASP A 310 -0.69 -11.85 6.48
C ASP A 310 -2.07 -12.11 7.08
N ILE A 311 -2.27 -11.74 8.35
CA ILE A 311 -3.54 -11.94 9.07
C ILE A 311 -4.42 -10.69 8.98
N LEU A 312 -3.85 -9.51 9.25
CA LEU A 312 -4.61 -8.26 9.37
C LEU A 312 -4.79 -7.54 8.02
N ALA A 313 -3.83 -7.63 7.09
CA ALA A 313 -3.88 -6.87 5.84
C ALA A 313 -4.90 -7.41 4.82
N PRO A 314 -5.16 -8.71 4.67
CA PRO A 314 -6.14 -9.19 3.71
C PRO A 314 -7.55 -8.61 3.93
N ARG A 315 -8.26 -8.40 2.82
CA ARG A 315 -9.70 -8.07 2.78
C ARG A 315 -10.58 -9.27 2.38
N CYS A 316 -9.96 -10.44 2.26
CA CYS A 316 -10.60 -11.70 1.94
C CYS A 316 -10.55 -12.65 3.15
N ASP A 317 -11.08 -13.86 2.99
CA ASP A 317 -10.95 -14.87 4.02
C ASP A 317 -9.47 -15.28 4.20
N VAL A 318 -9.05 -15.55 5.43
CA VAL A 318 -7.64 -15.87 5.75
C VAL A 318 -7.53 -17.22 6.46
N LEU A 319 -6.56 -18.02 6.04
CA LEU A 319 -6.13 -19.23 6.71
C LEU A 319 -4.88 -18.97 7.55
N GLY A 320 -4.99 -19.15 8.87
CA GLY A 320 -3.89 -18.91 9.82
C GLY A 320 -2.91 -20.10 9.89
N LEU A 321 -1.79 -20.03 9.18
CA LEU A 321 -0.78 -21.09 9.21
C LEU A 321 0.29 -20.84 10.28
N ILE A 322 0.11 -21.42 11.47
CA ILE A 322 0.95 -21.15 12.65
C ILE A 322 1.75 -22.40 12.99
N GLY A 323 3.00 -22.47 12.52
CA GLY A 323 3.87 -23.64 12.67
C GLY A 323 4.09 -24.10 14.12
N GLU A 324 4.08 -23.17 15.07
CA GLU A 324 4.33 -23.38 16.49
C GLU A 324 3.28 -24.25 17.17
N ILE A 325 2.07 -24.29 16.60
CA ILE A 325 0.98 -25.14 17.09
C ILE A 325 1.36 -26.62 17.05
N ALA A 326 2.16 -27.05 16.06
CA ALA A 326 2.51 -28.46 15.87
C ALA A 326 3.25 -29.09 17.06
N ASP A 327 3.86 -28.26 17.91
CA ASP A 327 4.63 -28.67 19.08
C ASP A 327 3.82 -28.64 20.39
N ASN A 328 2.55 -28.23 20.33
CA ASN A 328 1.68 -28.25 21.49
C ASN A 328 0.84 -29.55 21.54
N PRO A 329 1.08 -30.45 22.52
CA PRO A 329 0.29 -31.66 22.69
C PRO A 329 -1.18 -31.39 23.07
N TYR A 330 -1.54 -30.17 23.45
CA TYR A 330 -2.89 -29.73 23.79
C TYR A 330 -3.65 -29.07 22.63
N PHE A 331 -3.29 -29.36 21.37
CA PHE A 331 -4.09 -28.97 20.20
C PHE A 331 -5.42 -29.75 20.17
N LEU A 332 -6.30 -29.44 21.11
CA LEU A 332 -7.63 -30.01 21.30
C LEU A 332 -8.62 -28.83 21.38
N GLY A 333 -9.02 -28.36 20.20
CA GLY A 333 -10.07 -27.33 20.05
C GLY A 333 -9.54 -25.90 19.88
N LEU A 334 -10.09 -25.19 18.90
CA LEU A 334 -9.73 -23.82 18.55
C LEU A 334 -9.92 -22.79 19.68
N MET A 335 -10.65 -23.15 20.74
CA MET A 335 -10.90 -22.30 21.90
C MET A 335 -9.73 -22.11 22.88
N LYS A 336 -8.53 -22.64 22.58
CA LYS A 336 -7.30 -22.37 23.38
C LYS A 336 -6.05 -22.15 22.51
N LEU A 337 -6.21 -21.69 21.27
CA LEU A 337 -5.08 -21.35 20.37
C LEU A 337 -4.41 -20.00 20.70
N GLU A 338 -4.95 -19.28 21.68
CA GLU A 338 -4.65 -17.90 22.07
C GLU A 338 -3.18 -17.63 22.47
N ASN A 339 -2.41 -18.69 22.78
CA ASN A 339 -1.01 -18.62 23.23
C ASN A 339 0.01 -19.32 22.30
N ALA A 340 -0.41 -19.83 21.13
CA ALA A 340 0.39 -20.78 20.33
C ALA A 340 1.82 -20.33 19.95
N ALA A 341 2.03 -19.06 19.59
CA ALA A 341 3.38 -18.56 19.28
C ALA A 341 4.30 -18.60 20.52
N TRP A 342 3.76 -18.35 21.71
CA TRP A 342 4.51 -18.32 22.97
C TRP A 342 4.77 -19.71 23.53
N ILE A 343 3.96 -20.72 23.18
CA ILE A 343 4.10 -22.09 23.68
C ILE A 343 5.47 -22.71 23.34
N LEU A 344 6.14 -22.23 22.29
CA LEU A 344 7.48 -22.70 21.92
C LEU A 344 8.64 -22.08 22.72
N SER A 345 8.46 -20.92 23.35
CA SER A 345 9.57 -20.31 24.07
C SER A 345 9.76 -20.99 25.41
N LYS A 346 10.93 -21.61 25.65
CA LYS A 346 11.25 -22.16 26.98
C LYS A 346 11.57 -21.07 28.01
N ILE A 347 11.84 -19.85 27.56
CA ILE A 347 12.25 -18.69 28.38
C ILE A 347 11.05 -17.79 28.68
N TRP A 348 10.11 -17.65 27.73
CA TRP A 348 8.91 -16.84 27.84
C TRP A 348 7.62 -17.61 27.59
N GLY A 349 7.63 -18.92 27.76
CA GLY A 349 6.47 -19.79 27.50
C GLY A 349 5.23 -19.39 28.30
N GLN A 350 4.10 -20.01 28.01
CA GLN A 350 2.93 -19.90 28.88
C GLN A 350 3.32 -20.34 30.31
N LEU A 351 3.23 -19.43 31.28
CA LEU A 351 3.45 -19.74 32.70
C LEU A 351 2.11 -20.07 33.36
N GLU A 352 2.14 -20.78 34.49
CA GLU A 352 0.92 -21.03 35.29
C GLU A 352 0.19 -19.71 35.58
N GLY A 353 -1.09 -19.63 35.18
CA GLY A 353 -1.94 -18.43 35.33
C GLY A 353 -2.06 -17.53 34.08
N ASP A 354 -1.31 -17.77 33.01
CA ASP A 354 -1.44 -17.06 31.72
C ASP A 354 -2.58 -17.65 30.82
N GLU A 355 -3.36 -18.60 31.34
CA GLU A 355 -4.35 -19.37 30.56
C GLU A 355 -5.54 -18.54 30.06
N ASP A 356 -5.86 -17.43 30.73
CA ASP A 356 -7.03 -16.59 30.41
C ASP A 356 -6.66 -15.24 29.73
N LEU A 357 -5.39 -15.02 29.38
CA LEU A 357 -4.91 -13.73 28.85
C LEU A 357 -4.68 -13.78 27.33
N LEU A 358 -5.65 -13.24 26.58
CA LEU A 358 -5.54 -13.08 25.12
C LEU A 358 -4.48 -12.04 24.75
N THR A 359 -3.46 -12.43 23.98
CA THR A 359 -2.44 -11.52 23.44
C THR A 359 -2.95 -10.73 22.22
N ILE A 360 -2.25 -9.67 21.82
CA ILE A 360 -2.55 -8.93 20.58
C ILE A 360 -2.54 -9.85 19.35
N TRP A 361 -1.58 -10.77 19.31
CA TRP A 361 -1.43 -11.72 18.21
C TRP A 361 -2.58 -12.75 18.22
N GLY A 362 -2.93 -13.27 19.39
CA GLY A 362 -4.09 -14.14 19.58
C GLY A 362 -5.39 -13.45 19.14
N ARG A 363 -5.60 -12.20 19.56
CA ARG A 363 -6.75 -11.39 19.13
C ARG A 363 -6.83 -11.23 17.61
N ALA A 364 -5.70 -10.93 16.95
CA ALA A 364 -5.67 -10.79 15.49
C ALA A 364 -6.08 -12.10 14.80
N ILE A 365 -5.61 -13.24 15.31
CA ILE A 365 -5.96 -14.57 14.79
C ILE A 365 -7.45 -14.84 14.95
N GLU A 366 -8.01 -14.64 16.15
CA GLU A 366 -9.42 -14.88 16.43
C GLU A 366 -10.35 -13.97 15.61
N GLU A 367 -9.97 -12.71 15.41
CA GLU A 367 -10.79 -11.75 14.69
C GLU A 367 -10.75 -11.93 13.16
N LYS A 368 -9.66 -12.46 12.59
CA LYS A 368 -9.43 -12.43 11.14
C LYS A 368 -9.31 -13.78 10.44
N THR A 369 -8.92 -14.85 11.15
CA THR A 369 -8.71 -16.15 10.49
C THR A 369 -9.96 -17.01 10.49
N LYS A 370 -10.23 -17.72 9.39
CA LYS A 370 -11.32 -18.70 9.28
C LYS A 370 -11.01 -20.01 10.00
N LEU A 371 -9.76 -20.42 9.92
CA LEU A 371 -9.24 -21.63 10.53
C LEU A 371 -7.74 -21.43 10.75
N CYS A 372 -7.24 -22.02 11.82
CA CYS A 372 -5.81 -22.13 12.06
C CYS A 372 -5.33 -23.56 11.89
N ALA A 373 -4.15 -23.73 11.29
CA ALA A 373 -3.50 -25.02 11.09
C ALA A 373 -1.99 -24.90 11.34
N PRO A 374 -1.30 -26.00 11.71
CA PRO A 374 0.17 -26.02 11.88
C PRO A 374 0.95 -25.75 10.58
N GLY A 375 0.27 -25.71 9.45
CA GLY A 375 0.83 -25.41 8.15
C GLY A 375 0.03 -26.05 7.03
N ILE A 376 0.41 -25.74 5.79
CA ILE A 376 -0.36 -26.20 4.65
C ILE A 376 -0.34 -27.74 4.48
N ASN A 377 0.73 -28.42 4.92
CA ASN A 377 0.83 -29.88 4.91
C ASN A 377 -0.27 -30.58 5.73
N TYR A 378 -0.90 -29.89 6.67
CA TYR A 378 -2.07 -30.40 7.40
C TYR A 378 -3.20 -30.83 6.44
N PHE A 379 -3.40 -30.08 5.37
CA PHE A 379 -4.49 -30.30 4.42
C PHE A 379 -4.18 -31.37 3.37
N VAL A 380 -2.89 -31.71 3.18
CA VAL A 380 -2.45 -32.72 2.21
C VAL A 380 -2.98 -34.11 2.54
N HIS A 381 -3.28 -34.37 3.82
CA HIS A 381 -3.89 -35.61 4.28
C HIS A 381 -5.43 -35.62 4.26
N GLN A 382 -6.05 -34.57 3.73
CA GLN A 382 -7.50 -34.34 3.79
C GLN A 382 -8.10 -34.22 2.38
N PRO A 383 -9.31 -34.75 2.15
CA PRO A 383 -10.02 -34.52 0.89
C PRO A 383 -10.34 -33.03 0.68
N ILE A 384 -10.23 -32.54 -0.55
CA ILE A 384 -10.54 -31.13 -0.88
C ILE A 384 -12.04 -30.82 -0.73
N SER A 385 -12.89 -31.84 -0.88
CA SER A 385 -14.33 -31.74 -0.67
C SER A 385 -14.75 -31.71 0.80
N ARG A 386 -13.81 -31.89 1.74
CA ARG A 386 -14.10 -31.92 3.18
C ARG A 386 -14.57 -30.56 3.68
N ASP A 387 -15.55 -30.60 4.58
CA ASP A 387 -16.03 -29.45 5.34
C ASP A 387 -15.17 -29.29 6.60
N PHE A 388 -14.49 -28.15 6.72
CA PHE A 388 -13.63 -27.84 7.85
C PHE A 388 -14.42 -27.02 8.87
N HIS A 389 -14.55 -27.56 10.09
CA HIS A 389 -15.26 -26.89 11.17
C HIS A 389 -14.31 -26.10 12.08
N PRO A 390 -14.62 -24.84 12.41
CA PRO A 390 -13.71 -23.95 13.15
C PRO A 390 -13.69 -24.17 14.68
N TYR A 391 -14.38 -25.17 15.23
CA TYR A 391 -14.51 -25.34 16.70
C TYR A 391 -14.15 -26.72 17.25
N TRP A 392 -14.06 -27.76 16.40
CA TRP A 392 -13.75 -29.11 16.87
C TRP A 392 -13.00 -29.91 15.83
N LEU A 393 -12.05 -30.70 16.32
CA LEU A 393 -11.24 -31.62 15.53
C LEU A 393 -11.98 -32.96 15.41
N GLU A 394 -12.08 -33.48 14.19
CA GLU A 394 -12.61 -34.80 13.91
C GLU A 394 -11.49 -35.86 13.96
N ALA A 395 -11.85 -37.14 13.90
CA ALA A 395 -10.88 -38.24 13.94
C ALA A 395 -9.79 -38.15 12.85
N GLN A 396 -10.16 -37.61 11.68
CA GLN A 396 -9.26 -37.39 10.54
C GLN A 396 -8.24 -36.29 10.82
N ASP A 397 -8.59 -35.28 11.63
CA ASP A 397 -7.66 -34.23 12.06
C ASP A 397 -6.63 -34.81 13.02
N THR A 398 -7.07 -35.67 13.94
CA THR A 398 -6.18 -36.40 14.86
C THR A 398 -5.18 -37.28 14.09
N PHE A 399 -5.60 -37.92 13.00
CA PHE A 399 -4.71 -38.68 12.14
C PHE A 399 -3.67 -37.80 11.43
N ALA A 400 -4.10 -36.70 10.78
CA ALA A 400 -3.20 -35.77 10.11
C ALA A 400 -2.16 -35.16 11.07
N ILE A 401 -2.59 -34.78 12.28
CA ILE A 401 -1.69 -34.29 13.34
C ILE A 401 -0.68 -35.38 13.73
N LYS A 402 -1.12 -36.63 13.91
CA LYS A 402 -0.23 -37.74 14.24
C LYS A 402 0.82 -38.00 13.16
N GLU A 403 0.46 -37.90 11.88
CA GLU A 403 1.42 -38.06 10.78
C GLU A 403 2.44 -36.92 10.76
N LEU A 404 2.01 -35.67 10.94
CA LEU A 404 2.93 -34.52 11.06
C LEU A 404 3.91 -34.68 12.24
N VAL A 405 3.44 -35.16 13.38
CA VAL A 405 4.30 -35.43 14.56
C VAL A 405 5.30 -36.56 14.27
N LYS A 406 4.87 -37.64 13.58
CA LYS A 406 5.77 -38.74 13.18
C LYS A 406 6.86 -38.29 12.21
N GLU A 407 6.52 -37.48 11.22
CA GLU A 407 7.49 -36.90 10.27
C GLU A 407 8.51 -36.03 11.00
N LYS A 408 8.06 -35.22 11.97
CA LYS A 408 8.96 -34.41 12.80
C LYS A 408 9.94 -35.27 13.58
N ILE A 409 9.49 -36.34 14.26
CA ILE A 409 10.35 -37.26 15.01
C ILE A 409 11.39 -37.93 14.10
N LYS A 410 11.02 -38.29 12.86
CA LYS A 410 11.95 -38.84 11.86
C LYS A 410 13.00 -37.82 11.43
N SER A 411 12.60 -36.56 11.20
CA SER A 411 13.52 -35.47 10.82
C SER A 411 14.56 -35.19 11.92
N THR A 412 14.14 -35.09 13.19
CA THR A 412 15.05 -34.85 14.33
C THR A 412 16.08 -35.96 14.51
N ARG A 413 15.73 -37.22 14.19
CA ARG A 413 16.67 -38.35 14.20
C ARG A 413 17.69 -38.28 13.06
N SER A 414 17.29 -37.86 11.85
CA SER A 414 18.22 -37.70 10.72
C SER A 414 19.17 -36.52 10.89
N SER A 415 18.68 -35.38 11.37
CA SER A 415 19.53 -34.20 11.61
C SER A 415 20.58 -34.47 12.70
N LYS A 416 20.27 -35.32 13.68
CA LYS A 416 21.23 -35.74 14.71
C LYS A 416 22.36 -36.61 14.12
N VAL A 417 22.03 -37.54 13.24
CA VAL A 417 23.02 -38.37 12.51
C VAL A 417 23.88 -37.53 11.57
N TYR A 418 23.31 -36.51 10.93
CA TYR A 418 24.03 -35.60 10.03
C TYR A 418 24.98 -34.65 10.78
N LEU A 419 24.56 -34.14 11.94
CA LEU A 419 25.40 -33.34 12.84
C LEU A 419 26.54 -34.17 13.45
N GLU A 420 26.27 -35.42 13.84
CA GLU A 420 27.31 -36.35 14.30
C GLU A 420 28.35 -36.62 13.20
N LYS A 421 27.93 -36.66 11.93
CA LYS A 421 28.82 -36.81 10.77
C LYS A 421 29.68 -35.56 10.50
N MET A 422 29.12 -34.35 10.62
CA MET A 422 29.88 -33.10 10.49
C MET A 422 30.85 -32.84 11.67
N ILE A 423 30.52 -33.34 12.87
CA ILE A 423 31.44 -33.31 14.02
C ILE A 423 32.60 -34.29 13.83
N ASP A 424 32.39 -35.41 13.13
CA ASP A 424 33.47 -36.36 12.81
C ASP A 424 34.40 -35.84 11.69
N ASP A 425 33.84 -35.14 10.69
CA ASP A 425 34.58 -34.54 9.58
C ASP A 425 35.38 -33.26 9.96
N SER A 426 35.17 -32.73 11.18
CA SER A 426 35.90 -31.56 11.71
C SER A 426 37.05 -31.91 12.66
N LYS A 427 37.38 -33.20 12.80
CA LYS A 427 38.59 -33.63 13.50
C LYS A 427 39.81 -33.46 12.58
N PRO A 428 40.90 -32.82 13.04
CA PRO A 428 42.13 -32.74 12.26
C PRO A 428 42.70 -34.16 12.04
N GLY A 429 43.17 -34.42 10.82
CA GLY A 429 43.76 -35.69 10.39
C GLY A 429 44.93 -36.15 11.28
N PRO A 430 45.26 -37.45 11.28
CA PRO A 430 46.12 -38.04 12.29
C PRO A 430 47.55 -37.51 12.16
N ALA A 431 48.09 -37.05 13.28
CA ALA A 431 49.52 -36.80 13.44
C ALA A 431 50.31 -38.09 13.21
N THR A 432 51.41 -37.96 12.48
CA THR A 432 52.41 -38.98 12.21
C THR A 432 52.86 -39.71 13.48
N THR A 433 52.86 -41.03 13.36
CA THR A 433 53.39 -42.09 14.24
C THR A 433 54.64 -41.74 15.05
N ILE A 434 54.52 -41.90 16.38
CA ILE A 434 55.56 -42.49 17.25
C ILE A 434 54.82 -43.42 18.25
N ASN A 435 55.21 -44.69 18.31
CA ASN A 435 54.75 -45.75 19.25
C ASN A 435 55.90 -46.10 20.22
N PRO A 436 55.71 -46.91 21.29
CA PRO A 436 54.70 -46.93 22.39
C PRO A 436 55.45 -47.04 23.78
N PRO A 437 54.84 -47.32 24.97
CA PRO A 437 54.22 -48.62 25.35
C PRO A 437 52.89 -48.50 26.17
N LYS A 438 51.91 -49.40 25.94
CA LYS A 438 51.35 -50.47 26.85
C LYS A 438 50.87 -49.97 28.23
N GLU A 439 49.63 -50.22 28.68
CA GLU A 439 49.05 -51.53 29.06
C GLU A 439 47.53 -51.43 29.40
N ASP A 440 46.81 -52.56 29.21
CA ASP A 440 45.64 -53.14 29.94
C ASP A 440 44.36 -52.33 30.23
N GLU A 441 43.17 -52.71 29.72
CA GLU A 441 42.27 -53.87 29.95
C GLU A 441 41.13 -53.58 30.96
N GLY A 442 39.88 -53.95 30.59
CA GLY A 442 38.71 -54.09 31.49
C GLY A 442 37.65 -52.99 31.37
N ALA A 443 36.64 -53.07 30.48
CA ALA A 443 35.43 -53.91 30.50
C ALA A 443 34.31 -53.47 31.48
N LYS A 444 33.13 -53.15 30.89
CA LYS A 444 31.75 -53.47 31.33
C LYS A 444 31.25 -52.77 32.62
N GLU A 445 29.97 -52.45 32.86
CA GLU A 445 28.66 -52.77 32.27
C GLU A 445 27.61 -51.84 32.90
N LEU A 446 26.45 -51.70 32.23
CA LEU A 446 25.05 -51.67 32.73
C LEU A 446 24.75 -51.15 34.16
N ALA A 447 23.64 -50.51 34.49
CA ALA A 447 22.43 -50.02 33.83
C ALA A 447 21.48 -49.60 34.98
N LYS A 448 20.44 -48.81 34.64
CA LYS A 448 19.11 -48.79 35.29
C LYS A 448 19.09 -48.30 36.76
N ASP A 449 18.04 -47.70 37.28
CA ASP A 449 16.74 -47.23 36.81
C ASP A 449 16.20 -46.43 38.00
N LYS A 450 15.35 -45.42 37.72
CA LYS A 450 14.15 -45.06 38.50
C LYS A 450 14.36 -44.53 39.95
N ILE A 451 13.54 -43.66 40.53
CA ILE A 451 12.32 -42.91 40.21
C ILE A 451 12.07 -42.07 41.49
N LYS A 452 11.57 -40.83 41.33
CA LYS A 452 10.63 -40.05 42.19
C LYS A 452 10.88 -40.02 43.71
N SER A 453 10.50 -39.03 44.49
CA SER A 453 9.81 -37.73 44.45
C SER A 453 9.98 -37.23 45.91
N THR A 454 9.87 -35.97 46.27
CA THR A 454 8.66 -35.15 46.50
C THR A 454 9.06 -34.18 47.62
N GLY A 455 8.44 -33.01 47.66
CA GLY A 455 8.08 -32.42 48.96
C GLY A 455 8.79 -31.11 49.31
N ALA A 456 8.05 -30.03 49.11
CA ALA A 456 8.34 -28.65 49.46
C ALA A 456 8.54 -28.40 50.96
N SER A 457 9.25 -27.33 51.33
CA SER A 457 8.70 -26.18 52.09
C SER A 457 9.76 -25.09 52.36
N LYS A 458 9.32 -23.83 52.24
CA LYS A 458 9.96 -22.55 52.63
C LYS A 458 9.76 -22.31 54.15
N PRO A 459 10.13 -21.15 54.74
CA PRO A 459 11.33 -20.28 54.59
C PRO A 459 11.89 -19.85 55.97
N HIS A 460 13.04 -19.15 56.05
CA HIS A 460 13.18 -18.00 56.96
C HIS A 460 14.37 -17.10 56.60
N VAL A 461 14.15 -15.81 56.83
CA VAL A 461 15.04 -14.65 56.68
C VAL A 461 15.72 -14.40 58.01
N GLU A 462 17.01 -14.03 58.02
CA GLU A 462 17.54 -13.09 59.02
C GLU A 462 18.78 -12.34 58.52
N GLU A 463 18.88 -11.10 58.99
CA GLU A 463 19.71 -9.99 58.51
C GLU A 463 21.10 -9.92 59.15
N LEU A 464 21.88 -8.94 58.65
CA LEU A 464 22.92 -8.12 59.30
C LEU A 464 24.39 -8.34 58.89
N LYS A 465 24.92 -7.27 58.25
CA LYS A 465 26.33 -6.86 58.08
C LYS A 465 26.88 -6.27 59.42
N PRO A 466 28.04 -5.56 59.53
CA PRO A 466 29.20 -5.31 58.63
C PRO A 466 30.63 -5.31 59.29
N GLY A 467 31.68 -5.42 58.45
CA GLY A 467 33.02 -4.75 58.56
C GLY A 467 34.02 -5.23 59.64
N PRO A 468 35.32 -4.81 59.63
CA PRO A 468 35.98 -3.75 58.82
C PRO A 468 37.41 -4.09 58.27
N GLY A 469 38.02 -3.17 57.50
CA GLY A 469 39.42 -2.74 57.76
C GLY A 469 40.56 -3.08 56.78
N THR A 470 40.69 -2.27 55.72
CA THR A 470 41.90 -1.67 55.09
C THR A 470 43.34 -2.11 55.41
N THR A 471 44.20 -2.14 54.37
CA THR A 471 45.51 -1.42 54.37
C THR A 471 46.01 -1.09 52.94
N ASN A 472 46.63 0.08 52.82
CA ASN A 472 47.16 0.75 51.62
C ASN A 472 48.59 0.31 51.27
N VAL A 473 48.99 0.41 49.99
CA VAL A 473 50.33 0.89 49.55
C VAL A 473 50.20 1.63 48.20
N VAL A 474 50.88 2.77 48.08
CA VAL A 474 50.93 3.70 46.95
C VAL A 474 52.39 3.89 46.49
N LEU A 475 52.58 3.79 45.16
CA LEU A 475 53.54 4.39 44.20
C LEU A 475 55.08 4.38 44.38
N LYS A 476 55.75 4.17 43.23
CA LYS A 476 56.87 5.01 42.72
C LYS A 476 56.91 5.00 41.16
N GLU A 477 56.92 6.20 40.57
CA GLU A 477 57.57 6.59 39.29
C GLU A 477 59.11 6.66 39.55
N ASP A 478 60.07 6.60 38.62
CA ASP A 478 60.26 7.33 37.35
C ASP A 478 61.55 6.79 36.68
N GLU A 479 61.72 6.91 35.35
CA GLU A 479 62.92 7.46 34.68
C GLU A 479 62.90 7.32 33.13
N THR A 480 63.46 8.34 32.49
CA THR A 480 63.25 8.80 31.10
C THR A 480 64.38 8.50 30.10
N LYS A 481 64.04 8.60 28.80
CA LYS A 481 64.80 9.11 27.63
C LYS A 481 65.84 8.22 26.90
N LYS A 482 65.67 8.14 25.56
CA LYS A 482 66.68 8.53 24.55
C LYS A 482 66.06 8.91 23.20
N ILE A 483 66.88 9.56 22.37
CA ILE A 483 66.59 10.67 21.46
C ILE A 483 67.07 10.33 20.02
N ARG A 484 66.28 10.78 19.02
CA ARG A 484 66.58 11.31 17.66
C ARG A 484 67.22 10.51 16.50
N ASP A 485 66.51 10.67 15.37
CA ASP A 485 66.88 11.16 14.02
C ASP A 485 67.84 10.42 13.07
N HIS A 486 67.32 10.13 11.86
CA HIS A 486 67.82 10.40 10.48
C HIS A 486 67.12 9.40 9.53
N GLN A 487 66.68 9.64 8.29
CA GLN A 487 66.70 10.74 7.31
C GLN A 487 65.69 10.35 6.20
N GLN A 488 64.77 11.24 5.77
CA GLN A 488 64.77 12.04 4.52
C GLN A 488 64.38 11.37 3.17
N SER A 489 63.31 11.97 2.59
CA SER A 489 63.06 12.36 1.18
C SER A 489 62.86 11.31 0.07
N SER A 490 61.71 11.40 -0.63
CA SER A 490 61.64 12.13 -1.91
C SER A 490 60.20 12.32 -2.43
N SER A 491 59.98 13.51 -2.99
CA SER A 491 58.83 14.06 -3.71
C SER A 491 58.51 13.41 -5.07
N GLY A 492 57.27 13.57 -5.56
CA GLY A 492 57.00 13.57 -7.00
C GLY A 492 55.54 13.37 -7.41
N THR A 493 54.82 14.45 -7.71
CA THR A 493 53.87 14.51 -8.84
C THR A 493 54.70 14.69 -10.13
N PRO A 494 54.31 14.20 -11.34
CA PRO A 494 53.13 14.72 -12.05
C PRO A 494 52.42 13.79 -13.08
N LYS A 495 51.19 14.20 -13.43
CA LYS A 495 50.57 14.30 -14.77
C LYS A 495 50.67 13.19 -15.83
N ASP A 496 49.48 12.88 -16.32
CA ASP A 496 49.04 12.82 -17.73
C ASP A 496 49.49 11.69 -18.67
N THR A 497 48.45 11.17 -19.33
CA THR A 497 48.32 10.80 -20.75
C THR A 497 48.09 9.33 -21.12
N ASN A 498 47.08 9.20 -21.98
CA ASN A 498 46.91 8.27 -23.10
C ASN A 498 46.19 6.93 -22.90
N ARG A 499 44.90 6.96 -23.29
CA ARG A 499 44.35 6.31 -24.50
C ARG A 499 45.06 5.05 -25.00
N TYR A 500 44.32 3.94 -25.09
CA TYR A 500 43.99 3.19 -26.33
C TYR A 500 43.05 2.03 -25.90
N VAL A 501 41.77 1.99 -26.29
CA VAL A 501 41.17 1.49 -27.55
C VAL A 501 41.35 -0.04 -27.73
N PRO A 502 40.27 -0.75 -28.11
CA PRO A 502 40.04 -2.17 -27.85
C PRO A 502 40.56 -3.07 -28.98
N THR A 503 40.63 -4.38 -28.73
CA THR A 503 40.83 -5.40 -29.77
C THR A 503 39.67 -6.38 -29.80
N ASP A 504 38.86 -6.23 -30.85
CA ASP A 504 38.13 -7.31 -31.52
C ASP A 504 39.12 -8.41 -31.98
N ASN A 505 38.71 -9.68 -32.00
CA ASN A 505 38.00 -10.24 -33.16
C ASN A 505 37.87 -11.78 -33.12
N SER A 506 36.64 -12.24 -33.41
CA SER A 506 36.24 -13.36 -34.29
C SER A 506 36.84 -14.76 -34.03
N ALA A 507 36.11 -15.88 -34.08
CA ALA A 507 35.07 -16.28 -35.02
C ALA A 507 34.38 -17.59 -34.49
N PHE A 508 33.31 -18.20 -35.02
CA PHE A 508 32.79 -18.30 -36.38
C PHE A 508 31.37 -18.97 -36.32
N ARG A 509 30.40 -18.43 -37.11
CA ARG A 509 29.20 -19.07 -37.74
C ARG A 509 28.15 -19.82 -36.87
N SER A 510 26.85 -19.87 -37.19
CA SER A 510 25.91 -19.16 -38.08
C SER A 510 24.58 -19.95 -38.04
N LYS A 511 23.44 -19.27 -37.90
CA LYS A 511 22.32 -19.29 -38.88
C LYS A 511 21.11 -18.49 -38.36
N GLN A 512 20.77 -17.45 -39.11
CA GLN A 512 19.48 -16.73 -39.15
C GLN A 512 18.30 -17.70 -39.37
N THR A 513 17.06 -17.41 -39.00
CA THR A 513 16.13 -16.37 -39.57
C THR A 513 14.97 -16.13 -38.59
N ASP A 514 14.67 -14.90 -38.14
CA ASP A 514 13.92 -13.79 -38.76
C ASP A 514 12.38 -13.78 -38.49
N LYS A 515 11.98 -12.76 -37.71
CA LYS A 515 10.80 -11.85 -37.76
C LYS A 515 9.33 -12.31 -37.85
N SER A 516 8.55 -11.56 -37.04
CA SER A 516 7.16 -11.06 -37.22
C SER A 516 6.01 -12.00 -36.85
N ILE A 517 4.83 -11.58 -36.36
CA ILE A 517 4.25 -10.35 -35.80
C ILE A 517 2.98 -10.84 -35.04
N ALA A 518 2.52 -10.08 -34.05
CA ALA A 518 1.24 -10.24 -33.35
C ALA A 518 0.01 -10.39 -34.28
N GLU A 519 -0.97 -11.21 -33.88
CA GLU A 519 -2.42 -10.91 -33.87
C GLU A 519 -3.25 -12.17 -33.47
N ASP A 520 -4.40 -11.90 -32.83
CA ASP A 520 -5.51 -12.81 -32.49
C ASP A 520 -5.36 -13.86 -31.37
N GLY A 521 -5.46 -13.40 -30.12
CA GLY A 521 -5.60 -14.25 -28.92
C GLY A 521 -6.96 -14.18 -28.21
N SER A 522 -7.91 -13.35 -28.64
CA SER A 522 -9.12 -13.02 -27.85
C SER A 522 -10.30 -14.00 -27.99
N ASP A 523 -10.26 -14.99 -28.89
CA ASP A 523 -11.43 -15.83 -29.20
C ASP A 523 -11.31 -17.31 -28.72
N ILE A 524 -10.23 -17.65 -28.01
CA ILE A 524 -9.95 -19.03 -27.55
C ILE A 524 -10.54 -19.32 -26.15
N THR A 525 -10.76 -18.29 -25.34
CA THR A 525 -11.06 -18.44 -23.90
C THR A 525 -12.53 -18.83 -23.64
N LEU A 526 -13.47 -18.27 -24.41
CA LEU A 526 -14.90 -18.53 -24.24
C LEU A 526 -15.32 -19.93 -24.76
N LYS A 527 -14.59 -20.48 -25.74
CA LYS A 527 -14.89 -21.78 -26.35
C LYS A 527 -14.49 -22.95 -25.45
N LYS A 528 -13.29 -22.88 -24.83
CA LYS A 528 -12.81 -23.88 -23.85
C LYS A 528 -13.64 -23.90 -22.56
N PHE A 529 -14.15 -22.75 -22.11
CA PHE A 529 -15.04 -22.66 -20.94
C PHE A 529 -16.45 -23.22 -21.23
N LYS A 530 -17.01 -22.94 -22.43
CA LYS A 530 -18.32 -23.47 -22.85
C LYS A 530 -18.28 -24.98 -23.16
N GLU A 531 -17.15 -25.52 -23.62
CA GLU A 531 -16.96 -26.97 -23.80
C GLU A 531 -16.90 -27.73 -22.46
N LYS A 532 -16.29 -27.14 -21.42
CA LYS A 532 -16.21 -27.75 -20.08
C LYS A 532 -17.57 -27.86 -19.36
N MET A 533 -18.57 -27.06 -19.76
CA MET A 533 -19.91 -27.03 -19.17
C MET A 533 -20.98 -27.80 -19.97
N LYS A 534 -20.66 -28.37 -21.15
CA LYS A 534 -21.63 -29.05 -22.03
C LYS A 534 -21.62 -30.59 -22.00
N GLY A 535 -20.79 -31.22 -21.17
CA GLY A 535 -20.61 -32.66 -21.12
C GLY A 535 -21.28 -33.36 -19.92
N GLN A 536 -22.56 -33.11 -19.63
CA GLN A 536 -23.38 -34.07 -18.88
C GLN A 536 -24.14 -34.93 -19.88
N GLY A 537 -23.59 -36.10 -20.18
CA GLY A 537 -24.22 -37.13 -20.98
C GLY A 537 -23.71 -38.49 -20.52
N THR A 538 -24.37 -39.07 -19.52
CA THR A 538 -24.12 -40.43 -19.07
C THR A 538 -24.55 -41.43 -20.14
N SER A 539 -23.64 -42.26 -20.64
CA SER A 539 -23.99 -43.54 -21.28
C SER A 539 -23.71 -44.69 -20.31
N TYR A 540 -24.78 -45.40 -19.97
CA TYR A 540 -24.83 -46.59 -19.12
C TYR A 540 -24.49 -47.85 -19.93
N THR A 541 -23.76 -48.78 -19.32
CA THR A 541 -23.83 -50.21 -19.66
C THR A 541 -24.76 -50.92 -18.67
N ASP A 542 -25.80 -51.58 -19.18
CA ASP A 542 -26.61 -52.56 -18.45
C ASP A 542 -25.75 -53.79 -18.09
N VAL A 543 -26.02 -54.35 -16.89
CA VAL A 543 -25.51 -55.59 -16.30
C VAL A 543 -25.68 -56.85 -17.20
N LYS A 544 -26.29 -56.77 -18.39
CA LYS A 544 -26.40 -57.90 -19.33
C LYS A 544 -25.69 -57.76 -20.69
N GLY A 545 -24.87 -56.74 -20.92
CA GLY A 545 -23.85 -56.78 -21.98
C GLY A 545 -24.35 -56.97 -23.42
N GLN A 546 -25.48 -56.38 -23.82
CA GLN A 546 -25.99 -56.46 -25.20
C GLN A 546 -26.38 -55.08 -25.75
N ASN A 547 -25.37 -54.32 -26.21
CA ASN A 547 -25.38 -53.34 -27.31
C ASN A 547 -24.42 -52.17 -27.03
N THR A 548 -23.36 -52.09 -27.84
CA THR A 548 -22.47 -50.93 -27.99
C THR A 548 -22.72 -50.28 -29.35
N LEU A 549 -22.90 -48.96 -29.38
CA LEU A 549 -22.98 -48.15 -30.59
C LEU A 549 -21.82 -47.14 -30.60
N GLU A 550 -20.83 -47.38 -31.44
CA GLU A 550 -19.73 -46.44 -31.75
C GLU A 550 -20.09 -45.61 -32.99
N ALA A 551 -19.86 -44.30 -32.96
CA ALA A 551 -20.00 -43.42 -34.13
C ALA A 551 -18.61 -42.90 -34.55
N ASN A 552 -18.14 -43.40 -35.70
CA ASN A 552 -16.82 -43.18 -36.28
C ASN A 552 -16.66 -41.76 -36.86
N SER A 553 -15.54 -41.10 -36.53
CA SER A 553 -15.27 -39.67 -36.70
C SER A 553 -14.72 -39.25 -38.08
N ASP A 554 -14.37 -40.20 -38.94
CA ASP A 554 -13.63 -39.92 -40.18
C ASP A 554 -14.50 -39.40 -41.34
N LYS A 555 -15.76 -39.83 -41.45
CA LYS A 555 -16.68 -39.37 -42.52
C LYS A 555 -17.08 -37.90 -42.39
N PHE A 556 -17.07 -37.36 -41.17
CA PHE A 556 -17.40 -35.96 -40.92
C PHE A 556 -16.24 -35.02 -41.29
N ILE A 557 -15.00 -35.49 -41.11
CA ILE A 557 -13.79 -34.72 -41.43
C ILE A 557 -13.63 -34.56 -42.94
N ASP A 558 -13.94 -35.58 -43.74
CA ASP A 558 -13.82 -35.49 -45.20
C ASP A 558 -14.90 -34.60 -45.83
N MET A 559 -16.13 -34.60 -45.29
CA MET A 559 -17.19 -33.66 -45.67
C MET A 559 -16.82 -32.19 -45.39
N MET A 560 -16.10 -31.93 -44.30
CA MET A 560 -15.64 -30.58 -43.91
C MET A 560 -14.47 -30.08 -44.76
N LYS A 561 -13.56 -30.99 -45.18
CA LYS A 561 -12.47 -30.66 -46.11
C LYS A 561 -12.98 -30.25 -47.50
N GLU A 562 -14.07 -30.85 -47.96
CA GLU A 562 -14.66 -30.57 -49.26
C GLU A 562 -15.36 -29.19 -49.29
N LYS A 563 -16.11 -28.84 -48.24
CA LYS A 563 -16.72 -27.50 -48.08
C LYS A 563 -15.68 -26.39 -47.92
N THR A 564 -14.53 -26.68 -47.32
CA THR A 564 -13.43 -25.72 -47.16
C THR A 564 -12.71 -25.43 -48.48
N ARG A 565 -12.66 -26.40 -49.42
CA ARG A 565 -12.12 -26.16 -50.77
C ARG A 565 -13.06 -25.31 -51.64
N ALA A 566 -14.38 -25.43 -51.45
CA ALA A 566 -15.36 -24.58 -52.13
C ALA A 566 -15.25 -23.11 -51.67
N LEU A 567 -15.12 -22.87 -50.36
CA LEU A 567 -15.00 -21.51 -49.80
C LEU A 567 -13.70 -20.78 -50.20
N LYS A 568 -12.59 -21.51 -50.37
CA LYS A 568 -11.31 -20.94 -50.85
C LYS A 568 -11.34 -20.53 -52.32
N LYS A 569 -12.27 -21.07 -53.11
CA LYS A 569 -12.40 -20.76 -54.54
C LYS A 569 -13.15 -19.43 -54.75
N ASP A 570 -14.13 -19.14 -53.89
CA ASP A 570 -14.88 -17.87 -53.92
C ASP A 570 -14.10 -16.69 -53.32
N LEU A 571 -13.22 -16.94 -52.34
CA LEU A 571 -12.43 -15.89 -51.70
C LEU A 571 -11.30 -15.32 -52.59
N ASN A 572 -10.84 -16.10 -53.58
CA ASN A 572 -9.78 -15.67 -54.52
C ASN A 572 -10.32 -14.85 -55.71
N ALA A 573 -11.64 -14.71 -55.86
CA ALA A 573 -12.26 -13.94 -56.94
C ALA A 573 -12.48 -12.45 -56.62
N SER A 574 -12.35 -12.02 -55.34
CA SER A 574 -12.74 -10.66 -54.92
C SER A 574 -11.60 -9.69 -54.60
N ARG A 575 -10.33 -10.04 -54.87
CA ARG A 575 -9.18 -9.13 -54.69
C ARG A 575 -8.34 -8.96 -55.96
N ARG A 576 -8.81 -8.12 -56.91
CA ARG A 576 -7.94 -7.37 -57.86
C ARG A 576 -8.59 -6.05 -58.30
N ASN A 577 -7.72 -5.01 -58.39
CA ASN A 577 -7.86 -3.66 -59.01
C ASN A 577 -8.44 -2.57 -58.07
N VAL A 578 -7.90 -1.34 -57.94
CA VAL A 578 -7.24 -0.41 -58.89
C VAL A 578 -6.25 0.54 -58.15
N PRO A 579 -5.24 1.15 -58.82
CA PRO A 579 -4.09 1.88 -58.24
C PRO A 579 -4.26 3.41 -58.10
N LEU A 580 -3.36 4.02 -57.32
CA LEU A 580 -3.07 5.46 -57.22
C LEU A 580 -2.10 5.91 -58.33
N ASP A 581 -2.34 7.10 -58.92
CA ASP A 581 -1.29 8.04 -59.36
C ASP A 581 -1.82 9.46 -59.65
N ASN A 582 -1.03 10.45 -59.20
CA ASN A 582 -0.76 11.82 -59.70
C ASN A 582 -1.88 12.85 -59.93
N LEU A 583 -1.77 14.03 -59.27
CA LEU A 583 -1.33 15.30 -59.90
C LEU A 583 -1.34 16.48 -58.89
N GLU A 584 -0.23 17.21 -58.88
CA GLU A 584 -0.08 18.57 -58.33
C GLU A 584 -0.77 19.64 -59.21
N SER A 585 -0.80 20.86 -58.65
CA SER A 585 -0.98 22.19 -59.29
C SER A 585 -2.40 22.77 -59.32
N ASP A 586 -2.60 23.87 -58.59
CA ASP A 586 -2.45 25.24 -59.10
C ASP A 586 -3.49 26.20 -58.53
N SER A 587 -2.97 27.31 -58.00
CA SER A 587 -3.71 28.48 -57.51
C SER A 587 -4.28 29.32 -58.66
N LYS A 588 -5.51 29.85 -58.54
CA LYS A 588 -5.87 31.27 -58.78
C LYS A 588 -7.38 31.55 -58.82
N GLN A 589 -7.75 32.63 -58.11
CA GLN A 589 -8.76 33.66 -58.39
C GLN A 589 -9.74 33.46 -59.58
N ARG A 590 -11.04 33.63 -59.34
CA ARG A 590 -11.79 34.84 -59.75
C ARG A 590 -13.26 34.82 -59.30
N VAL A 591 -13.69 36.03 -58.94
CA VAL A 591 -15.03 36.52 -58.64
C VAL A 591 -15.94 36.46 -59.86
N THR A 592 -17.21 36.08 -59.68
CA THR A 592 -18.37 36.74 -60.31
C THR A 592 -19.62 36.53 -59.46
N ALA A 593 -20.32 37.63 -59.21
CA ALA A 593 -21.63 37.71 -58.59
C ALA A 593 -22.72 37.32 -59.60
N GLU A 594 -23.80 36.68 -59.14
CA GLU A 594 -25.15 37.00 -59.60
C GLU A 594 -26.23 36.44 -58.67
N THR A 595 -27.35 37.14 -58.68
CA THR A 595 -28.34 37.30 -57.61
C THR A 595 -29.62 36.55 -57.98
N ARG A 596 -30.23 35.77 -57.05
CA ARG A 596 -31.67 35.85 -56.67
C ARG A 596 -32.17 34.66 -55.83
N GLU A 597 -32.56 35.03 -54.61
CA GLU A 597 -33.87 34.82 -53.98
C GLU A 597 -34.51 33.43 -53.78
N LYS A 598 -34.89 33.22 -52.50
CA LYS A 598 -35.98 32.41 -51.91
C LYS A 598 -35.62 30.99 -51.46
N SER A 599 -35.46 30.81 -50.16
CA SER A 599 -36.58 30.51 -49.25
C SER A 599 -36.08 30.30 -47.82
N LYS A 600 -36.89 30.75 -46.86
CA LYS A 600 -36.59 30.80 -45.42
C LYS A 600 -36.54 29.41 -44.82
N HIS A 601 -35.41 29.02 -44.22
CA HIS A 601 -35.35 28.18 -43.02
C HIS A 601 -34.32 28.80 -42.07
N HIS A 602 -34.76 29.21 -40.88
CA HIS A 602 -33.88 29.71 -39.82
C HIS A 602 -33.09 28.51 -39.25
N GLU A 603 -31.81 28.41 -39.59
CA GLU A 603 -30.86 27.72 -38.73
C GLU A 603 -30.54 28.63 -37.53
N PRO A 604 -30.45 28.09 -36.30
CA PRO A 604 -30.09 28.90 -35.14
C PRO A 604 -28.62 29.31 -35.26
N VAL A 605 -28.38 30.62 -35.28
CA VAL A 605 -27.05 31.21 -35.14
C VAL A 605 -26.42 30.70 -33.84
N ILE A 606 -25.35 29.91 -33.95
CA ILE A 606 -24.53 29.51 -32.80
C ILE A 606 -23.79 30.76 -32.31
N SER A 607 -24.24 31.35 -31.19
CA SER A 607 -23.53 32.51 -30.61
C SER A 607 -22.24 32.03 -29.96
N THR A 608 -21.11 32.20 -30.65
CA THR A 608 -19.77 32.02 -30.07
C THR A 608 -19.47 33.23 -29.19
N PHE A 609 -19.41 33.04 -27.87
CA PHE A 609 -19.04 34.10 -26.93
C PHE A 609 -17.54 34.05 -26.65
N VAL A 610 -16.82 35.09 -27.06
CA VAL A 610 -15.40 35.30 -26.72
C VAL A 610 -15.32 36.33 -25.61
N ILE A 611 -15.12 35.91 -24.36
CA ILE A 611 -14.80 36.84 -23.27
C ILE A 611 -13.29 37.02 -23.22
N THR A 612 -12.81 38.26 -23.30
CA THR A 612 -11.38 38.59 -23.14
C THR A 612 -11.05 38.61 -21.65
N LEU A 613 -10.48 37.53 -21.12
CA LEU A 613 -10.05 37.45 -19.72
C LEU A 613 -8.58 37.84 -19.55
N LYS A 614 -8.24 38.34 -18.36
CA LYS A 614 -6.85 38.64 -17.96
C LYS A 614 -6.13 37.36 -17.51
N VAL A 615 -5.83 36.47 -18.46
CA VAL A 615 -5.15 35.20 -18.15
C VAL A 615 -3.62 35.36 -18.25
N PRO A 616 -2.84 34.96 -17.23
CA PRO A 616 -1.37 34.92 -17.29
C PRO A 616 -0.84 34.14 -18.52
N ALA A 617 0.24 34.62 -19.13
CA ALA A 617 0.78 34.03 -20.36
C ALA A 617 1.20 32.56 -20.20
N CYS A 618 1.72 32.19 -19.03
CA CYS A 618 2.16 30.83 -18.72
C CYS A 618 1.04 29.79 -18.72
N LEU A 619 -0.17 30.19 -18.33
CA LEU A 619 -1.34 29.31 -18.40
C LEU A 619 -1.79 29.13 -19.86
N ARG A 620 -1.61 30.14 -20.72
CA ARG A 620 -1.99 30.07 -22.15
C ARG A 620 -1.20 29.07 -22.99
N MET A 621 0.06 28.79 -22.62
CA MET A 621 1.02 28.03 -23.45
C MET A 621 1.08 26.52 -23.15
N ALA A 622 0.56 26.07 -22.00
CA ALA A 622 0.82 24.73 -21.45
C ALA A 622 -0.30 23.68 -21.70
N ALA A 623 -1.41 24.05 -22.36
CA ALA A 623 -2.52 23.12 -22.60
C ALA A 623 -2.19 22.10 -23.73
N LYS A 624 -2.21 20.80 -23.42
CA LYS A 624 -2.16 19.71 -24.42
C LYS A 624 -3.57 19.17 -24.70
N GLN A 625 -3.84 18.98 -26.00
CA GLN A 625 -4.88 18.15 -26.64
C GLN A 625 -6.37 18.55 -26.51
N ASP A 626 -7.01 18.57 -27.69
CA ASP A 626 -8.40 18.89 -28.05
C ASP A 626 -8.86 20.36 -27.92
N ASN A 627 -8.85 21.08 -29.06
CA ASN A 627 -9.34 22.45 -29.22
C ASN A 627 -10.86 22.55 -29.42
N SER A 628 -11.62 21.45 -29.28
CA SER A 628 -13.06 21.50 -29.44
C SER A 628 -13.73 22.36 -28.35
N PRO A 629 -14.67 23.24 -28.70
CA PRO A 629 -15.46 23.97 -27.71
C PRO A 629 -16.25 23.01 -26.82
N LEU A 630 -16.27 23.29 -25.51
CA LEU A 630 -17.14 22.61 -24.56
C LEU A 630 -18.59 22.98 -24.90
N ASN A 631 -19.42 22.00 -25.23
CA ASN A 631 -20.84 22.19 -25.46
C ASN A 631 -21.64 21.20 -24.60
N LEU A 632 -22.36 21.71 -23.61
CA LEU A 632 -23.07 20.90 -22.63
C LEU A 632 -24.19 20.07 -23.24
N SER A 633 -24.72 20.48 -24.40
CA SER A 633 -25.76 19.72 -25.11
C SER A 633 -25.26 18.39 -25.69
N LYS A 634 -23.95 18.19 -25.82
CA LYS A 634 -23.34 16.96 -26.35
C LYS A 634 -23.19 15.83 -25.33
N TYR A 635 -23.19 16.16 -24.04
CA TYR A 635 -23.00 15.18 -22.97
C TYR A 635 -24.26 14.35 -22.76
N ASP A 636 -24.13 13.16 -22.18
CA ASP A 636 -25.24 12.30 -21.81
C ASP A 636 -25.49 12.31 -20.30
N PHE A 637 -24.41 12.45 -19.55
CA PHE A 637 -24.38 12.44 -18.10
C PHE A 637 -23.61 13.66 -17.58
N ILE A 638 -24.17 14.33 -16.57
CA ILE A 638 -23.52 15.42 -15.86
C ILE A 638 -23.61 15.17 -14.35
N GLY A 639 -22.46 14.99 -13.71
CA GLY A 639 -22.33 14.90 -12.26
C GLY A 639 -21.89 16.22 -11.65
N PHE A 640 -22.38 16.51 -10.45
CA PHE A 640 -21.99 17.68 -9.66
C PHE A 640 -21.51 17.24 -8.27
N ASP A 641 -20.42 17.84 -7.79
CA ASP A 641 -20.11 17.81 -6.36
C ASP A 641 -21.06 18.69 -5.54
N LEU A 642 -21.15 18.42 -4.24
CA LEU A 642 -21.93 19.22 -3.31
C LEU A 642 -21.12 20.41 -2.77
N ASP A 643 -20.15 20.14 -1.91
CA ASP A 643 -19.40 21.14 -1.14
C ASP A 643 -18.56 22.01 -2.08
N ASN A 644 -18.59 23.33 -1.89
CA ASN A 644 -17.89 24.35 -2.70
C ASN A 644 -18.16 24.33 -4.22
N THR A 645 -19.05 23.45 -4.71
CA THR A 645 -19.49 23.39 -6.10
C THR A 645 -20.94 23.81 -6.24
N LEU A 646 -21.88 23.03 -5.70
CA LEU A 646 -23.29 23.41 -5.62
C LEU A 646 -23.55 24.29 -4.40
N CYS A 647 -22.93 23.95 -3.26
CA CYS A 647 -23.01 24.67 -2.00
C CYS A 647 -21.70 25.43 -1.74
N THR A 648 -21.64 26.68 -2.19
CA THR A 648 -20.51 27.57 -1.83
C THR A 648 -20.61 28.01 -0.37
N TYR A 649 -19.49 28.27 0.29
CA TYR A 649 -19.45 28.66 1.70
C TYR A 649 -19.09 30.14 1.87
N ASN A 650 -19.51 30.74 2.99
CA ASN A 650 -18.97 32.02 3.43
C ASN A 650 -17.57 31.77 4.00
N LEU A 651 -16.55 31.81 3.12
CA LEU A 651 -15.18 31.45 3.46
C LEU A 651 -14.62 32.27 4.63
N LYS A 652 -14.95 33.57 4.70
CA LYS A 652 -14.59 34.42 5.85
C LYS A 652 -15.07 33.83 7.18
N ASN A 653 -16.37 33.51 7.29
CA ASN A 653 -16.92 32.96 8.52
C ASN A 653 -16.43 31.53 8.78
N LEU A 654 -16.31 30.72 7.72
CA LEU A 654 -15.87 29.35 7.79
C LEU A 654 -14.42 29.25 8.29
N PHE A 655 -13.49 29.98 7.68
CA PHE A 655 -12.06 29.95 8.06
C PHE A 655 -11.84 30.55 9.44
N THR A 656 -12.58 31.61 9.79
CA THR A 656 -12.54 32.17 11.15
C THR A 656 -12.99 31.15 12.19
N ASN A 657 -14.08 30.42 11.92
CA ASN A 657 -14.57 29.39 12.83
C ASN A 657 -13.58 28.22 12.98
N HIS A 658 -13.00 27.72 11.88
CA HIS A 658 -11.96 26.69 11.92
C HIS A 658 -10.73 27.16 12.70
N TYR A 659 -10.24 28.36 12.42
CA TYR A 659 -9.10 28.94 13.12
C TYR A 659 -9.36 29.06 14.62
N ASN A 660 -10.49 29.63 15.03
CA ASN A 660 -10.84 29.83 16.44
C ASN A 660 -10.95 28.49 17.19
N TYR A 661 -11.53 27.46 16.58
CA TYR A 661 -11.60 26.14 17.19
C TYR A 661 -10.20 25.55 17.42
N LEU A 662 -9.37 25.55 16.37
CA LEU A 662 -8.04 24.96 16.42
C LEU A 662 -7.09 25.73 17.34
N SER A 663 -7.10 27.07 17.32
CA SER A 663 -6.29 27.88 18.22
C SER A 663 -6.70 27.69 19.67
N THR A 664 -8.00 27.61 19.95
CA THR A 664 -8.53 27.28 21.30
C THR A 664 -8.08 25.89 21.74
N PHE A 665 -8.17 24.89 20.87
CA PHE A 665 -7.72 23.53 21.17
C PHE A 665 -6.23 23.50 21.51
N LEU A 666 -5.39 24.10 20.67
CA LEU A 666 -3.94 24.14 20.89
C LEU A 666 -3.56 24.93 22.15
N ASN A 667 -4.23 26.05 22.43
CA ASN A 667 -3.98 26.83 23.63
C ASN A 667 -4.31 26.07 24.93
N ARG A 668 -5.25 25.10 24.89
CA ARG A 668 -5.51 24.19 26.04
C ARG A 668 -4.38 23.20 26.28
N ILE A 669 -3.53 22.93 25.27
CA ILE A 669 -2.43 21.96 25.33
C ILE A 669 -1.05 22.64 25.18
N GLU A 670 -0.89 23.79 25.84
CA GLU A 670 0.37 24.52 26.07
C GLU A 670 0.83 25.49 24.96
N TYR A 671 0.06 25.67 23.89
CA TYR A 671 0.39 26.68 22.88
C TYR A 671 -0.08 28.09 23.28
N LYS A 672 0.43 29.11 22.58
CA LYS A 672 0.07 30.53 22.77
C LYS A 672 -0.27 31.20 21.44
N LEU A 673 -1.25 30.64 20.73
CA LEU A 673 -1.74 31.18 19.47
C LEU A 673 -2.70 32.36 19.74
N PRO A 674 -2.74 33.37 18.85
CA PRO A 674 -3.77 34.40 18.88
C PRO A 674 -5.17 33.78 18.81
N THR A 675 -6.09 34.26 19.64
CA THR A 675 -7.48 33.77 19.69
C THR A 675 -8.37 34.35 18.59
N GLU A 676 -7.89 35.36 17.87
CA GLU A 676 -8.56 35.97 16.73
C GLU A 676 -7.61 36.00 15.52
N LEU A 677 -8.18 35.95 14.31
CA LEU A 677 -7.41 36.07 13.07
C LEU A 677 -6.89 37.50 12.88
N THR A 678 -5.58 37.63 12.72
CA THR A 678 -4.94 38.88 12.30
C THR A 678 -4.99 39.05 10.79
N HIS A 679 -4.80 40.28 10.28
CA HIS A 679 -4.68 40.53 8.84
C HIS A 679 -3.56 39.69 8.20
N GLU A 680 -2.42 39.54 8.89
CA GLU A 680 -1.31 38.70 8.43
C GLU A 680 -1.70 37.22 8.37
N SER A 681 -2.44 36.73 9.37
CA SER A 681 -2.92 35.33 9.38
C SER A 681 -3.92 35.08 8.25
N ILE A 682 -4.79 36.05 7.97
CA ILE A 682 -5.74 36.00 6.86
C ILE A 682 -4.99 35.90 5.52
N ASP A 683 -4.03 36.81 5.28
CA ASP A 683 -3.23 36.82 4.05
C ASP A 683 -2.32 35.59 3.91
N PHE A 684 -2.00 34.91 5.02
CA PHE A 684 -1.20 33.68 5.02
C PHE A 684 -2.02 32.43 4.67
N ILE A 685 -3.33 32.42 4.94
CA ILE A 685 -4.19 31.27 4.63
C ILE A 685 -4.20 31.04 3.12
N SER A 686 -3.79 29.85 2.71
CA SER A 686 -3.87 29.42 1.32
C SER A 686 -4.04 27.91 1.29
N ARG A 687 -5.01 27.41 0.51
CA ARG A 687 -5.03 25.98 0.16
C ARG A 687 -3.94 25.68 -0.86
N GLY A 688 -3.52 24.42 -0.92
CA GLY A 688 -2.52 23.96 -1.90
C GLY A 688 -1.06 24.22 -1.52
N LEU A 689 -0.77 24.57 -0.27
CA LEU A 689 0.59 24.57 0.24
C LEU A 689 1.03 23.15 0.60
N ILE A 690 2.30 22.83 0.37
CA ILE A 690 2.91 21.55 0.77
C ILE A 690 3.71 21.77 2.04
N ILE A 691 3.47 20.96 3.07
CA ILE A 691 4.17 20.99 4.35
C ILE A 691 5.31 19.96 4.30
N ASP A 692 6.54 20.43 4.43
CA ASP A 692 7.68 19.61 4.88
C ASP A 692 7.62 19.54 6.41
N VAL A 693 7.06 18.43 6.90
CA VAL A 693 6.76 18.23 8.32
C VAL A 693 8.04 18.24 9.15
N GLU A 694 9.12 17.65 8.64
CA GLU A 694 10.39 17.56 9.37
C GLU A 694 11.08 18.93 9.46
N ALA A 695 11.09 19.67 8.36
CA ALA A 695 11.68 21.00 8.32
C ALA A 695 10.78 22.09 8.94
N LYS A 696 9.51 21.77 9.21
CA LYS A 696 8.46 22.71 9.65
C LYS A 696 8.22 23.84 8.64
N ASN A 697 8.36 23.52 7.36
CA ASN A 697 8.27 24.50 6.30
C ASN A 697 6.98 24.32 5.49
N LEU A 698 6.32 25.42 5.13
CA LEU A 698 5.23 25.43 4.16
C LEU A 698 5.78 25.88 2.80
N LEU A 699 5.42 25.18 1.73
CA LEU A 699 6.03 25.31 0.41
C LEU A 699 4.95 25.60 -0.63
N LYS A 700 5.19 26.64 -1.44
CA LYS A 700 4.47 26.86 -2.69
C LYS A 700 5.34 26.37 -3.84
N VAL A 701 4.75 25.55 -4.70
CA VAL A 701 5.50 24.77 -5.69
C VAL A 701 4.90 24.86 -7.08
N THR A 702 5.78 24.89 -8.08
CA THR A 702 5.41 24.85 -9.50
C THR A 702 5.00 23.44 -9.93
N ALA A 703 4.36 23.34 -11.09
CA ALA A 703 3.95 22.08 -11.71
C ALA A 703 5.07 21.05 -11.91
N ASP A 704 6.32 21.50 -12.02
CA ASP A 704 7.51 20.66 -12.16
C ASP A 704 8.26 20.43 -10.82
N GLY A 705 7.72 20.91 -9.70
CA GLY A 705 8.23 20.67 -8.36
C GLY A 705 9.32 21.64 -7.89
N GLU A 706 9.47 22.80 -8.53
CA GLU A 706 10.32 23.88 -8.03
C GLU A 706 9.61 24.63 -6.89
N ILE A 707 10.30 24.81 -5.77
CA ILE A 707 9.86 25.60 -4.63
C ILE A 707 10.09 27.08 -4.96
N VAL A 708 8.99 27.78 -5.25
CA VAL A 708 9.00 29.21 -5.60
C VAL A 708 8.88 30.12 -4.39
N ARG A 709 8.18 29.66 -3.35
CA ARG A 709 8.09 30.35 -2.06
C ARG A 709 8.06 29.33 -0.94
N ALA A 710 8.61 29.70 0.21
CA ALA A 710 8.56 28.87 1.40
C ALA A 710 8.51 29.74 2.67
N SER A 711 7.91 29.21 3.73
CA SER A 711 7.97 29.77 5.08
C SER A 711 8.45 28.72 6.08
N HIS A 712 9.10 29.16 7.16
CA HIS A 712 9.31 28.40 8.38
C HIS A 712 8.44 29.02 9.47
N GLY A 713 7.39 28.31 9.89
CA GLY A 713 6.33 28.94 10.65
C GLY A 713 5.73 30.12 9.87
N THR A 714 5.54 31.26 10.54
CA THR A 714 5.05 32.49 9.86
C THR A 714 6.15 33.28 9.14
N THR A 715 7.42 32.90 9.29
CA THR A 715 8.55 33.63 8.69
C THR A 715 8.84 33.13 7.28
N MET A 716 8.76 34.02 6.28
CA MET A 716 9.12 33.68 4.90
C MET A 716 10.63 33.45 4.76
N LEU A 717 11.00 32.39 4.04
CA LEU A 717 12.39 32.07 3.73
C LEU A 717 12.91 32.90 2.56
N SER A 718 14.16 33.34 2.65
CA SER A 718 14.85 33.96 1.51
C SER A 718 15.11 32.94 0.40
N THR A 719 15.43 33.41 -0.81
CA THR A 719 15.82 32.50 -1.90
C THR A 719 17.07 31.71 -1.53
N GLU A 720 18.00 32.35 -0.82
CA GLU A 720 19.23 31.76 -0.31
C GLU A 720 18.94 30.65 0.69
N ASP A 721 17.99 30.85 1.61
CA ASP A 721 17.58 29.84 2.61
C ASP A 721 16.87 28.66 1.96
N ILE A 722 16.02 28.90 0.95
CA ILE A 722 15.39 27.84 0.16
C ILE A 722 16.47 27.02 -0.55
N VAL A 723 17.46 27.67 -1.17
CA VAL A 723 18.58 26.99 -1.84
C VAL A 723 19.45 26.24 -0.84
N HIS A 724 19.67 26.79 0.35
CA HIS A 724 20.42 26.14 1.40
C HIS A 724 19.72 24.86 1.87
N LYS A 725 18.40 24.91 2.08
CA LYS A 725 17.59 23.80 2.59
C LYS A 725 17.27 22.74 1.53
N TYR A 726 16.89 23.15 0.33
CA TYR A 726 16.37 22.28 -0.75
C TYR A 726 17.31 22.18 -1.96
N GLY A 727 18.53 22.69 -1.83
CA GLY A 727 19.54 22.66 -2.88
C GLY A 727 19.34 23.69 -3.99
N LYS A 728 20.35 23.82 -4.86
CA LYS A 728 20.40 24.85 -5.92
C LYS A 728 19.23 24.79 -6.91
N LYS A 729 18.62 23.62 -7.09
CA LYS A 729 17.46 23.44 -7.96
C LYS A 729 16.13 23.80 -7.29
N LYS A 730 16.14 24.11 -5.98
CA LYS A 730 14.95 24.36 -5.15
C LYS A 730 13.92 23.23 -5.28
N LYS A 731 14.38 21.98 -5.31
CA LYS A 731 13.52 20.79 -5.44
C LYS A 731 13.69 19.91 -4.22
N TRP A 732 12.59 19.30 -3.79
CA TRP A 732 12.57 18.43 -2.63
C TRP A 732 12.27 17.00 -3.07
N LYS A 733 13.18 16.07 -2.76
CA LYS A 733 13.15 14.69 -3.27
C LYS A 733 11.81 13.97 -3.03
N PRO A 734 11.18 14.02 -1.83
CA PRO A 734 9.86 13.42 -1.62
C PRO A 734 8.80 13.96 -2.59
N LEU A 735 8.82 15.26 -2.89
CA LEU A 735 7.91 15.86 -3.87
C LEU A 735 8.25 15.42 -5.30
N GLU A 736 9.53 15.35 -5.67
CA GLU A 736 9.95 14.85 -6.98
C GLU A 736 9.48 13.42 -7.23
N GLU A 737 9.56 12.55 -6.23
CA GLU A 737 9.06 11.17 -6.30
C GLU A 737 7.54 11.11 -6.48
N VAL A 738 6.79 11.99 -5.79
CA VAL A 738 5.33 12.07 -5.94
C VAL A 738 4.95 12.59 -7.32
N ILE A 739 5.65 13.61 -7.85
CA ILE A 739 5.42 14.11 -9.20
C ILE A 739 5.78 13.05 -10.26
N ALA A 740 6.88 12.33 -10.08
CA ALA A 740 7.30 11.25 -10.97
C ALA A 740 6.29 10.09 -10.99
N ALA A 741 5.65 9.81 -9.85
CA ALA A 741 4.56 8.84 -9.73
C ALA A 741 3.18 9.41 -10.15
N ASN A 742 3.14 10.53 -10.88
CA ASN A 742 1.93 11.23 -11.29
C ASN A 742 0.92 11.42 -10.13
N PHE A 743 1.44 11.81 -8.97
CA PHE A 743 0.69 12.08 -7.74
C PHE A 743 -0.02 10.88 -7.09
N MET A 744 0.14 9.65 -7.61
CA MET A 744 -0.46 8.43 -7.04
C MET A 744 -0.09 8.23 -5.55
N ASN A 745 1.12 8.63 -5.18
CA ASN A 745 1.68 8.41 -3.84
C ASN A 745 1.52 9.62 -2.90
N TRP A 746 0.73 10.63 -3.25
CA TRP A 746 0.63 11.92 -2.53
C TRP A 746 0.37 11.75 -1.02
N LYS A 747 -0.55 10.86 -0.62
CA LYS A 747 -0.90 10.61 0.80
C LYS A 747 -0.02 9.56 1.51
N SER A 748 0.90 8.91 0.80
CA SER A 748 1.72 7.81 1.34
C SER A 748 3.02 8.27 2.04
N LYS A 749 3.41 9.53 1.85
CA LYS A 749 4.67 10.09 2.36
C LYS A 749 4.46 10.69 3.75
N SER A 750 4.99 10.05 4.80
CA SER A 750 4.87 10.54 6.18
C SER A 750 5.58 11.89 6.45
N GLU A 751 6.45 12.31 5.54
CA GLU A 751 7.25 13.54 5.63
C GLU A 751 6.54 14.74 5.00
N MET A 752 5.49 14.49 4.19
CA MET A 752 4.79 15.50 3.39
C MET A 752 3.30 15.51 3.70
N TYR A 753 2.71 16.70 3.81
CA TYR A 753 1.26 16.85 3.88
C TYR A 753 0.79 18.08 3.12
N SER A 754 -0.48 18.12 2.71
CA SER A 754 -1.07 19.32 2.12
C SER A 754 -2.55 19.41 2.49
N PHE A 755 -2.98 20.61 2.87
CA PHE A 755 -4.38 20.98 3.08
C PHE A 755 -4.87 21.63 1.78
N MET A 756 -5.72 20.91 1.05
CA MET A 756 -6.05 21.20 -0.35
C MET A 756 -7.48 21.68 -0.57
N ASP A 757 -8.31 21.69 0.47
CA ASP A 757 -9.72 22.01 0.39
C ASP A 757 -10.02 23.27 1.23
N PHE A 758 -11.15 23.93 0.98
CA PHE A 758 -11.50 25.11 1.77
C PHE A 758 -11.82 24.76 3.23
N THR A 759 -12.21 23.52 3.51
CA THR A 759 -12.50 23.11 4.88
C THR A 759 -11.24 22.99 5.75
N ASP A 760 -10.06 22.87 5.15
CA ASP A 760 -8.79 22.71 5.87
C ASP A 760 -7.74 23.81 5.58
N ALA A 761 -8.03 24.75 4.67
CA ALA A 761 -7.14 25.87 4.32
C ALA A 761 -6.66 26.67 5.56
N ALA A 762 -7.55 26.93 6.53
CA ALA A 762 -7.21 27.67 7.75
C ALA A 762 -6.14 26.99 8.61
N VAL A 763 -5.94 25.68 8.45
CA VAL A 763 -4.93 24.91 9.18
C VAL A 763 -3.52 25.36 8.81
N THR A 764 -3.31 25.92 7.61
CA THR A 764 -1.99 26.42 7.17
C THR A 764 -1.46 27.54 8.08
N ALA A 765 -2.30 28.53 8.42
CA ALA A 765 -1.95 29.58 9.37
C ALA A 765 -1.80 29.06 10.80
N VAL A 766 -2.68 28.16 11.25
CA VAL A 766 -2.59 27.53 12.58
C VAL A 766 -1.28 26.75 12.74
N TYR A 767 -0.92 25.94 11.74
CA TYR A 767 0.32 25.18 11.73
C TYR A 767 1.54 26.11 11.76
N ALA A 768 1.54 27.17 10.95
CA ALA A 768 2.62 28.16 10.93
C ALA A 768 2.83 28.82 12.31
N LEU A 769 1.75 29.28 12.95
CA LEU A 769 1.81 29.87 14.29
C LEU A 769 2.23 28.85 15.37
N ALA A 770 1.80 27.60 15.24
CA ALA A 770 2.21 26.54 16.16
C ALA A 770 3.71 26.21 16.03
N VAL A 771 4.27 26.30 14.82
CA VAL A 771 5.73 26.17 14.58
C VAL A 771 6.52 27.27 15.27
N ASP A 772 6.00 28.51 15.28
CA ASP A 772 6.65 29.66 15.93
C ASP A 772 6.75 29.53 17.46
N SER A 773 5.99 28.61 18.06
CA SER A 773 6.13 28.26 19.49
C SER A 773 7.48 27.59 19.82
N GLY A 774 8.30 27.27 18.81
CA GLY A 774 9.63 26.68 18.99
C GLY A 774 9.64 25.19 19.36
N LEU A 775 8.47 24.55 19.36
CA LEU A 775 8.31 23.14 19.72
C LEU A 775 8.87 22.21 18.63
N PRO A 776 9.21 20.94 18.98
CA PRO A 776 9.68 19.96 18.02
C PRO A 776 8.66 19.70 16.91
N ALA A 777 9.16 19.54 15.68
CA ALA A 777 8.36 19.35 14.47
C ALA A 777 7.26 18.28 14.60
N GLN A 778 7.63 17.10 15.10
CA GLN A 778 6.69 16.00 15.32
C GLN A 778 5.59 16.35 16.32
N LYS A 779 5.91 17.08 17.40
CA LYS A 779 4.91 17.49 18.39
C LYS A 779 3.91 18.44 17.76
N VAL A 780 4.38 19.50 17.10
CA VAL A 780 3.53 20.48 16.42
C VAL A 780 2.60 19.79 15.42
N TRP A 781 3.17 18.92 14.58
CA TRP A 781 2.41 18.14 13.61
C TRP A 781 1.32 17.28 14.25
N PHE A 782 1.67 16.48 15.26
CA PHE A 782 0.70 15.60 15.92
C PHE A 782 -0.40 16.38 16.64
N ASP A 783 -0.05 17.48 17.32
CA ASP A 783 -1.04 18.29 18.05
C ASP A 783 -2.00 19.01 17.11
N VAL A 784 -1.49 19.60 16.01
CA VAL A 784 -2.33 20.24 14.99
C VAL A 784 -3.28 19.22 14.35
N ILE A 785 -2.76 18.04 13.99
CA ILE A 785 -3.59 16.98 13.39
C ILE A 785 -4.59 16.40 14.38
N GLU A 786 -4.25 16.29 15.66
CA GLU A 786 -5.20 15.90 16.69
C GLU A 786 -6.29 16.96 16.88
N GLY A 787 -5.95 18.26 16.79
CA GLY A 787 -6.93 19.34 16.79
C GLY A 787 -7.89 19.26 15.61
N VAL A 788 -7.39 19.01 14.41
CA VAL A 788 -8.22 18.80 13.20
C VAL A 788 -9.13 17.59 13.35
N LYS A 789 -8.60 16.45 13.83
CA LYS A 789 -9.40 15.24 14.08
C LYS A 789 -10.48 15.48 15.13
N THR A 790 -10.14 16.20 16.20
CA THR A 790 -11.06 16.54 17.27
C THR A 790 -12.18 17.41 16.72
N MET A 791 -11.87 18.44 15.94
CA MET A 791 -12.86 19.32 15.32
C MET A 791 -13.86 18.57 14.43
N TYR A 792 -13.39 17.70 13.54
CA TYR A 792 -14.27 16.91 12.67
C TYR A 792 -14.99 15.76 13.40
N GLY A 793 -14.50 15.34 14.57
CA GLY A 793 -15.17 14.38 15.45
C GLY A 793 -16.12 15.02 16.47
N ASP A 794 -16.11 16.35 16.59
CA ASP A 794 -16.92 17.10 17.54
C ASP A 794 -18.32 17.34 16.95
N GLU A 795 -19.28 16.56 17.46
CA GLU A 795 -20.68 16.69 17.05
C GLU A 795 -21.26 18.07 17.33
N ASP A 796 -20.84 18.74 18.38
CA ASP A 796 -21.40 20.04 18.77
C ASP A 796 -20.87 21.15 17.85
N TRP A 797 -19.61 21.05 17.43
CA TRP A 797 -19.08 21.90 16.37
C TRP A 797 -19.85 21.73 15.06
N LEU A 798 -20.08 20.49 14.64
CA LEU A 798 -20.85 20.22 13.42
C LEU A 798 -22.31 20.70 13.55
N LYS A 799 -22.97 20.45 14.69
CA LYS A 799 -24.31 20.98 14.99
C LYS A 799 -24.32 22.49 14.94
N HIS A 800 -23.30 23.16 15.46
CA HIS A 800 -23.19 24.62 15.39
C HIS A 800 -23.14 25.11 13.94
N LEU A 801 -22.32 24.50 13.09
CA LEU A 801 -22.21 24.86 11.67
C LEU A 801 -23.56 24.67 10.95
N LEU A 802 -24.24 23.54 11.19
CA LEU A 802 -25.50 23.21 10.52
C LEU A 802 -26.69 24.05 11.04
N ASN A 803 -26.78 24.29 12.34
CA ASN A 803 -27.84 25.12 12.93
C ASN A 803 -27.69 26.60 12.52
N ASN A 804 -26.46 27.04 12.25
CA ASN A 804 -26.15 28.40 11.79
C ASN A 804 -25.78 28.43 10.29
N HIS A 805 -26.36 27.54 9.48
CA HIS A 805 -26.03 27.41 8.06
C HIS A 805 -26.10 28.73 7.28
N LYS A 806 -27.02 29.65 7.59
CA LYS A 806 -27.09 30.98 6.93
C LYS A 806 -25.85 31.85 7.14
N THR A 807 -25.07 31.58 8.17
CA THR A 807 -23.81 32.28 8.46
C THR A 807 -22.64 31.67 7.70
N PHE A 808 -22.64 30.35 7.52
CA PHE A 808 -21.50 29.58 6.99
C PHE A 808 -21.65 29.15 5.53
N MET A 809 -22.87 29.01 5.03
CA MET A 809 -23.19 28.56 3.67
C MET A 809 -23.85 29.69 2.89
N ASN A 810 -23.41 29.87 1.66
CA ASN A 810 -24.11 30.69 0.69
C ASN A 810 -25.14 29.81 -0.03
N GLY A 811 -26.32 30.37 -0.31
CA GLY A 811 -27.35 29.66 -1.08
C GLY A 811 -26.95 29.53 -2.55
N THR A 812 -27.39 28.46 -3.20
CA THR A 812 -27.23 28.31 -4.66
C THR A 812 -28.20 29.25 -5.37
N SER A 813 -27.73 29.94 -6.41
CA SER A 813 -28.59 30.88 -7.12
C SER A 813 -29.78 30.18 -7.78
N LYS A 814 -30.92 30.87 -7.85
CA LYS A 814 -32.10 30.35 -8.56
C LYS A 814 -31.80 30.03 -10.02
N LYS A 815 -30.92 30.80 -10.66
CA LYS A 815 -30.49 30.57 -12.06
C LYS A 815 -29.83 29.21 -12.21
N VAL A 816 -28.90 28.86 -11.31
CA VAL A 816 -28.24 27.54 -11.31
C VAL A 816 -29.24 26.41 -11.08
N ILE A 817 -30.16 26.58 -10.12
CA ILE A 817 -31.22 25.57 -9.86
C ILE A 817 -32.09 25.36 -11.10
N ASP A 818 -32.54 26.43 -11.75
CA ASP A 818 -33.38 26.34 -12.95
C ASP A 818 -32.59 25.79 -14.15
N TRP A 819 -31.29 26.08 -14.24
CA TRP A 819 -30.38 25.52 -15.24
C TRP A 819 -30.18 24.00 -15.08
N ILE A 820 -30.00 23.51 -13.85
CA ILE A 820 -29.93 22.06 -13.58
C ILE A 820 -31.23 21.37 -14.00
N LYS A 821 -32.40 21.96 -13.71
CA LYS A 821 -33.69 21.44 -14.16
C LYS A 821 -33.78 21.38 -15.69
N GLU A 822 -33.25 22.38 -16.39
CA GLU A 822 -33.23 22.39 -17.85
C GLU A 822 -32.29 21.31 -18.41
N LEU A 823 -31.10 21.14 -17.84
CA LEU A 823 -30.18 20.06 -18.23
C LEU A 823 -30.84 18.69 -18.04
N LYS A 824 -31.51 18.46 -16.90
CA LYS A 824 -32.19 17.20 -16.58
C LYS A 824 -33.25 16.78 -17.60
N LYS A 825 -33.83 17.72 -18.37
CA LYS A 825 -34.78 17.37 -19.45
C LYS A 825 -34.14 16.52 -20.56
N THR A 826 -32.83 16.58 -20.74
CA THR A 826 -32.12 15.96 -21.87
C THR A 826 -30.89 15.15 -21.48
N LYS A 827 -30.54 15.13 -20.19
CA LYS A 827 -29.30 14.57 -19.64
C LYS A 827 -29.62 13.80 -18.36
N LYS A 828 -28.82 12.77 -18.04
CA LYS A 828 -28.82 12.17 -16.71
C LYS A 828 -28.01 13.05 -15.77
N ILE A 829 -28.63 13.51 -14.68
CA ILE A 829 -28.02 14.43 -13.73
C ILE A 829 -27.76 13.71 -12.42
N ALA A 830 -26.54 13.84 -11.89
CA ALA A 830 -26.15 13.21 -10.64
C ALA A 830 -25.57 14.19 -9.61
N LEU A 831 -25.91 13.97 -8.34
CA LEU A 831 -25.16 14.50 -7.21
C LEU A 831 -24.15 13.44 -6.76
N ILE A 832 -22.86 13.76 -6.71
CA ILE A 832 -21.79 12.83 -6.32
C ILE A 832 -20.93 13.50 -5.24
N THR A 833 -21.13 13.09 -3.99
CA THR A 833 -20.46 13.71 -2.82
C THR A 833 -19.80 12.66 -1.94
N SER A 834 -18.71 13.05 -1.26
CA SER A 834 -18.07 12.21 -0.24
C SER A 834 -18.69 12.37 1.15
N ASN A 835 -19.74 13.16 1.28
CA ASN A 835 -20.52 13.28 2.51
C ASN A 835 -21.48 12.09 2.69
N TYR A 836 -21.75 11.77 3.96
CA TYR A 836 -22.60 10.64 4.35
C TYR A 836 -24.11 10.98 4.26
N PRO A 837 -24.98 9.96 4.10
CA PRO A 837 -26.42 10.14 3.84
C PRO A 837 -27.17 11.00 4.86
N GLU A 838 -26.71 11.06 6.11
CA GLU A 838 -27.33 11.83 7.19
C GLU A 838 -26.98 13.33 7.14
N LEU A 839 -25.84 13.69 6.55
CA LEU A 839 -25.36 15.07 6.46
C LEU A 839 -25.86 15.78 5.21
N VAL A 840 -25.84 15.09 4.07
CA VAL A 840 -26.18 15.68 2.76
C VAL A 840 -27.56 16.34 2.74
N PRO A 841 -28.65 15.74 3.27
CA PRO A 841 -29.95 16.41 3.29
C PRO A 841 -29.95 17.75 4.01
N LYS A 842 -29.12 17.92 5.06
CA LYS A 842 -29.03 19.17 5.82
C LYS A 842 -28.33 20.25 5.01
N ILE A 843 -27.19 19.93 4.40
CA ILE A 843 -26.41 20.84 3.56
C ILE A 843 -27.21 21.19 2.30
N ALA A 844 -27.71 20.18 1.58
CA ALA A 844 -28.45 20.36 0.33
C ALA A 844 -29.75 21.14 0.54
N THR A 845 -30.49 20.91 1.63
CA THR A 845 -31.69 21.70 1.93
C THR A 845 -31.34 23.17 2.20
N ALA A 846 -30.23 23.44 2.90
CA ALA A 846 -29.81 24.79 3.21
C ALA A 846 -29.42 25.60 1.97
N CYS A 847 -28.80 24.97 0.95
CA CYS A 847 -28.32 25.67 -0.25
C CYS A 847 -29.25 25.58 -1.46
N LEU A 848 -29.84 24.41 -1.74
CA LEU A 848 -30.66 24.13 -2.93
C LEU A 848 -32.17 24.18 -2.63
N GLY A 849 -32.56 24.23 -1.34
CA GLY A 849 -33.94 24.24 -0.88
C GLY A 849 -34.50 22.84 -0.58
N SER A 850 -35.71 22.79 0.00
CA SER A 850 -36.31 21.55 0.54
C SER A 850 -36.59 20.46 -0.49
N ASN A 851 -36.71 20.81 -1.78
CA ASN A 851 -36.99 19.86 -2.86
C ASN A 851 -35.75 19.57 -3.72
N TRP A 852 -34.55 19.66 -3.14
CA TRP A 852 -33.27 19.50 -3.85
C TRP A 852 -33.13 18.14 -4.53
N GLU A 853 -33.65 17.05 -3.94
CA GLU A 853 -33.52 15.70 -4.50
C GLU A 853 -34.15 15.60 -5.90
N ALA A 854 -35.21 16.35 -6.16
CA ALA A 854 -35.89 16.38 -7.45
C ALA A 854 -35.00 16.94 -8.58
N LEU A 855 -33.90 17.62 -8.25
CA LEU A 855 -32.95 18.15 -9.23
C LEU A 855 -32.06 17.06 -9.85
N PHE A 856 -31.95 15.89 -9.22
CA PHE A 856 -31.03 14.83 -9.62
C PHE A 856 -31.80 13.58 -10.04
N ASP A 857 -31.28 12.82 -11.00
CA ASP A 857 -31.75 11.46 -11.30
C ASP A 857 -31.10 10.46 -10.35
N VAL A 858 -29.81 10.67 -10.05
CA VAL A 858 -28.97 9.80 -9.23
C VAL A 858 -28.34 10.62 -8.10
N ILE A 859 -28.34 10.09 -6.88
CA ILE A 859 -27.64 10.67 -5.74
C ILE A 859 -26.68 9.64 -5.17
N ILE A 860 -25.40 10.00 -5.09
CA ILE A 860 -24.32 9.16 -4.59
C ILE A 860 -23.71 9.81 -3.37
N TYR A 861 -23.90 9.17 -2.23
CA TYR A 861 -23.31 9.52 -0.94
C TYR A 861 -21.99 8.77 -0.75
N ASP A 862 -21.14 9.27 0.14
CA ASP A 862 -19.87 8.64 0.53
C ASP A 862 -19.07 8.08 -0.67
N ALA A 863 -18.96 8.86 -1.75
CA ALA A 863 -18.33 8.42 -2.99
C ALA A 863 -16.83 8.05 -2.82
N LYS A 864 -16.20 8.40 -1.68
CA LYS A 864 -14.77 8.18 -1.39
C LYS A 864 -13.84 8.75 -2.47
N LYS A 865 -14.12 9.96 -2.96
CA LYS A 865 -13.28 10.65 -3.94
C LYS A 865 -11.84 10.82 -3.43
N PRO A 866 -10.79 10.67 -4.27
CA PRO A 866 -10.85 10.41 -5.72
C PRO A 866 -11.04 8.93 -6.11
N GLY A 867 -11.19 8.03 -5.12
CA GLY A 867 -11.42 6.60 -5.35
C GLY A 867 -12.61 6.32 -6.26
N PHE A 868 -13.66 7.14 -6.20
CA PHE A 868 -14.82 7.06 -7.10
C PHE A 868 -14.47 7.03 -8.60
N PHE A 869 -13.45 7.81 -9.00
CA PHE A 869 -13.05 7.96 -10.39
C PHE A 869 -11.94 6.98 -10.81
N SER A 870 -11.15 6.50 -9.85
CA SER A 870 -9.95 5.70 -10.09
C SER A 870 -10.11 4.21 -9.77
N ARG A 871 -11.09 3.86 -8.96
CA ARG A 871 -11.33 2.49 -8.48
C ARG A 871 -12.65 2.01 -9.02
N VAL A 872 -12.76 0.70 -9.19
CA VAL A 872 -14.05 0.07 -9.42
C VAL A 872 -14.47 -0.56 -8.10
N VAL A 873 -15.51 -0.03 -7.49
CA VAL A 873 -16.12 -0.54 -6.26
C VAL A 873 -17.63 -0.60 -6.46
N PRO A 874 -18.33 -1.59 -5.88
CA PRO A 874 -19.76 -1.72 -6.08
C PRO A 874 -20.51 -0.59 -5.36
N PHE A 875 -21.72 -0.30 -5.84
CA PHE A 875 -22.64 0.58 -5.14
C PHE A 875 -23.30 -0.17 -3.99
N SER A 876 -23.58 0.54 -2.92
CA SER A 876 -24.43 0.07 -1.82
C SER A 876 -25.73 0.86 -1.76
N ASP A 877 -26.79 0.24 -1.25
CA ASP A 877 -27.96 0.96 -0.79
C ASP A 877 -27.64 1.76 0.50
N LEU A 878 -28.64 2.50 1.01
CA LEU A 878 -28.46 3.35 2.19
C LEU A 878 -28.34 2.56 3.50
N ASP A 879 -28.65 1.26 3.48
CA ASP A 879 -28.43 0.34 4.60
C ASP A 879 -27.03 -0.31 4.55
N GLY A 880 -26.21 0.08 3.57
CA GLY A 880 -24.83 -0.40 3.40
C GLY A 880 -24.73 -1.76 2.69
N LYS A 881 -25.81 -2.27 2.11
CA LYS A 881 -25.81 -3.53 1.38
C LYS A 881 -25.49 -3.29 -0.10
N GLU A 882 -24.57 -4.08 -0.65
CA GLU A 882 -24.26 -4.06 -2.08
C GLU A 882 -25.52 -4.20 -2.94
N THR A 883 -25.66 -3.32 -3.92
CA THR A 883 -26.85 -3.23 -4.78
C THR A 883 -26.46 -2.99 -6.23
N THR A 884 -27.40 -3.32 -7.14
CA THR A 884 -27.23 -3.05 -8.56
C THR A 884 -27.50 -1.58 -8.83
N PHE A 885 -26.54 -0.90 -9.44
CA PHE A 885 -26.72 0.48 -9.88
C PHE A 885 -27.74 0.58 -11.01
N THR A 886 -28.60 1.59 -10.93
CA THR A 886 -29.47 2.02 -12.02
C THR A 886 -29.34 3.52 -12.21
N LEU A 887 -29.72 4.03 -13.38
CA LEU A 887 -29.66 5.46 -13.72
C LEU A 887 -30.76 6.30 -13.06
N SER A 888 -31.21 5.85 -11.90
CA SER A 888 -32.11 6.52 -10.99
C SER A 888 -31.89 6.02 -9.57
N GLY A 889 -32.08 6.89 -8.57
CA GLY A 889 -32.12 6.49 -7.17
C GLY A 889 -30.94 6.95 -6.34
N ARG A 890 -30.79 6.35 -5.16
CA ARG A 890 -29.87 6.78 -4.10
C ARG A 890 -28.93 5.65 -3.73
N TYR A 891 -27.64 5.95 -3.69
CA TYR A 891 -26.59 4.96 -3.46
C TYR A 891 -25.49 5.52 -2.56
N SER A 892 -24.71 4.63 -1.97
CA SER A 892 -23.47 4.96 -1.27
C SER A 892 -22.27 4.28 -1.94
N GLY A 893 -21.11 4.93 -1.97
CA GLY A 893 -19.89 4.42 -2.59
C GLY A 893 -20.01 4.33 -4.11
N GLY A 894 -19.61 3.19 -4.68
CA GLY A 894 -19.63 2.96 -6.12
C GLY A 894 -18.49 3.63 -6.90
N CYS A 895 -18.59 3.61 -8.22
CA CYS A 895 -17.57 4.17 -9.10
C CYS A 895 -18.14 4.70 -10.42
N MET A 896 -17.44 5.67 -11.00
CA MET A 896 -17.83 6.31 -12.26
C MET A 896 -17.88 5.32 -13.44
N ARG A 897 -16.99 4.31 -13.47
CA ARG A 897 -16.97 3.31 -14.54
C ARG A 897 -18.26 2.49 -14.60
N THR A 898 -18.85 2.14 -13.44
CA THR A 898 -20.16 1.44 -13.41
C THR A 898 -21.28 2.32 -13.96
N ILE A 899 -21.21 3.64 -13.73
CA ILE A 899 -22.16 4.60 -14.31
C ILE A 899 -22.02 4.61 -15.84
N GLN A 900 -20.79 4.76 -16.36
CA GLN A 900 -20.51 4.75 -17.79
C GLN A 900 -20.99 3.46 -18.46
N ASP A 901 -20.68 2.30 -17.88
CA ASP A 901 -21.12 1.00 -18.39
C ASP A 901 -22.65 0.87 -18.44
N THR A 902 -23.34 1.44 -17.45
CA THR A 902 -24.80 1.41 -17.37
C THR A 902 -25.42 2.34 -18.41
N LEU A 903 -24.88 3.56 -18.57
CA LEU A 903 -25.29 4.48 -19.64
C LEU A 903 -24.99 3.89 -21.02
N ALA A 904 -23.83 3.27 -21.22
CA ALA A 904 -23.43 2.71 -22.51
C ALA A 904 -24.42 1.65 -23.00
N LYS A 905 -24.91 0.80 -22.08
CA LYS A 905 -25.94 -0.20 -22.36
C LYS A 905 -27.29 0.42 -22.71
N GLU A 906 -27.71 1.47 -22.01
CA GLU A 906 -28.99 2.15 -22.30
C GLU A 906 -28.94 2.92 -23.64
N LEU A 907 -27.80 3.53 -23.96
CA LEU A 907 -27.62 4.32 -25.19
C LEU A 907 -27.18 3.49 -26.40
N ASN A 908 -26.70 2.27 -26.20
CA ASN A 908 -26.06 1.43 -27.21
C ASN A 908 -24.88 2.12 -27.94
N ARG A 909 -24.10 2.91 -27.19
CA ARG A 909 -22.85 3.56 -27.61
C ARG A 909 -22.08 4.04 -26.38
N GLU A 910 -20.81 4.40 -26.55
CA GLU A 910 -20.04 5.06 -25.50
C GLU A 910 -20.70 6.38 -25.07
N PRO A 911 -20.94 6.61 -23.76
CA PRO A 911 -21.53 7.83 -23.25
C PRO A 911 -20.48 8.93 -23.09
N LEU A 912 -20.89 10.18 -23.31
CA LEU A 912 -20.07 11.33 -22.98
C LEU A 912 -20.46 11.85 -21.59
N CYS A 913 -19.53 11.81 -20.63
CA CYS A 913 -19.78 12.17 -19.24
C CYS A 913 -18.97 13.41 -18.83
N LEU A 914 -19.60 14.28 -18.04
CA LEU A 914 -18.99 15.50 -17.49
C LEU A 914 -19.12 15.54 -15.97
N TYR A 915 -18.10 16.01 -15.27
CA TYR A 915 -18.15 16.28 -13.84
C TYR A 915 -17.82 17.73 -13.49
N PHE A 916 -18.58 18.33 -12.57
CA PHE A 916 -18.27 19.62 -11.95
C PHE A 916 -17.81 19.39 -10.51
N GLY A 917 -16.64 19.91 -10.15
CA GLY A 917 -16.09 19.83 -8.79
C GLY A 917 -15.17 21.00 -8.49
N ASP A 918 -14.72 21.15 -7.24
CA ASP A 918 -13.87 22.25 -6.77
C ASP A 918 -12.48 21.80 -6.28
N SER A 919 -12.31 20.50 -6.00
CA SER A 919 -11.11 19.97 -5.36
C SER A 919 -10.15 19.38 -6.39
N PRO A 920 -8.96 20.00 -6.61
CA PRO A 920 -8.02 19.49 -7.59
C PRO A 920 -7.54 18.07 -7.35
N TYR A 921 -7.42 17.68 -6.08
CA TYR A 921 -7.01 16.33 -5.72
C TYR A 921 -8.18 15.34 -5.75
N HIS A 922 -9.29 15.67 -5.09
CA HIS A 922 -10.39 14.74 -4.93
C HIS A 922 -11.20 14.55 -6.22
N ASP A 923 -11.30 15.58 -7.06
CA ASP A 923 -12.18 15.57 -8.22
C ASP A 923 -11.43 15.38 -9.54
N PHE A 924 -10.24 15.96 -9.70
CA PHE A 924 -9.61 16.08 -11.02
C PHE A 924 -8.40 15.15 -11.22
N MET A 925 -7.65 14.85 -10.16
CA MET A 925 -6.34 14.19 -10.29
C MET A 925 -6.39 12.82 -10.98
N PHE A 926 -7.48 12.08 -10.81
CA PHE A 926 -7.62 10.71 -11.32
C PHE A 926 -8.92 10.49 -12.12
N THR A 927 -9.52 11.56 -12.64
CA THR A 927 -10.72 11.44 -13.46
C THR A 927 -10.36 11.10 -14.91
N GLU A 928 -11.02 10.05 -15.44
CA GLU A 928 -10.92 9.66 -16.85
C GLU A 928 -12.02 10.31 -17.72
N ILE A 929 -12.99 10.98 -17.10
CA ILE A 929 -14.06 11.71 -17.80
C ILE A 929 -13.74 13.20 -17.89
N ASP A 930 -14.43 13.87 -18.80
CA ASP A 930 -14.34 15.32 -18.91
C ASP A 930 -14.79 15.97 -17.59
N TYR A 931 -14.08 17.02 -17.18
CA TYR A 931 -14.41 17.75 -15.96
C TYR A 931 -14.28 19.27 -16.13
N ILE A 932 -15.04 19.97 -15.32
CA ILE A 932 -15.00 21.42 -15.13
C ILE A 932 -14.50 21.70 -13.72
N ALA A 933 -13.41 22.45 -13.64
CA ALA A 933 -12.86 22.89 -12.37
C ALA A 933 -13.53 24.19 -11.91
N ILE A 934 -14.18 24.15 -10.76
CA ILE A 934 -14.74 25.30 -10.06
C ILE A 934 -13.65 25.87 -9.14
N ILE A 935 -13.21 27.09 -9.42
CA ILE A 935 -12.04 27.72 -8.75
C ILE A 935 -12.40 29.16 -8.39
N GLU A 936 -12.93 29.37 -7.17
CA GLU A 936 -13.37 30.67 -6.67
C GLU A 936 -12.25 31.75 -6.70
N GLU A 937 -10.99 31.32 -6.56
CA GLU A 937 -9.81 32.18 -6.62
C GLU A 937 -9.73 32.96 -7.94
N LEU A 938 -10.27 32.43 -9.04
CA LEU A 938 -10.28 33.11 -10.34
C LEU A 938 -11.03 34.45 -10.31
N LYS A 939 -12.05 34.59 -9.46
CA LYS A 939 -12.73 35.87 -9.22
C LYS A 939 -11.95 36.77 -8.27
N ALA A 940 -11.35 36.20 -7.22
CA ALA A 940 -10.56 36.94 -6.24
C ALA A 940 -9.31 37.57 -6.86
N GLU A 941 -8.70 36.88 -7.83
CA GLU A 941 -7.52 37.32 -8.59
C GLU A 941 -7.86 38.20 -9.80
N GLY A 942 -9.16 38.47 -10.04
CA GLY A 942 -9.61 39.34 -11.12
C GLY A 942 -9.43 38.75 -12.53
N ILE A 943 -9.28 37.43 -12.65
CA ILE A 943 -9.29 36.73 -13.95
C ILE A 943 -10.69 36.81 -14.54
N PHE A 944 -11.73 36.63 -13.71
CA PHE A 944 -13.14 36.83 -14.05
C PHE A 944 -13.69 38.13 -13.43
N PRO A 945 -14.66 38.80 -14.08
CA PRO A 945 -15.28 40.01 -13.54
C PRO A 945 -16.17 39.72 -12.33
N GLY A 946 -16.43 40.77 -11.52
CA GLY A 946 -17.40 40.73 -10.42
C GLY A 946 -16.82 40.70 -9.01
N GLY A 947 -15.51 40.44 -8.86
CA GLY A 947 -14.84 40.33 -7.55
C GLY A 947 -15.34 39.15 -6.71
N HIS A 948 -14.63 38.82 -5.64
CA HIS A 948 -15.05 37.78 -4.69
C HIS A 948 -15.33 38.37 -3.30
N PRO A 949 -16.45 38.04 -2.62
CA PRO A 949 -16.76 38.57 -1.29
C PRO A 949 -15.74 38.21 -0.20
N SER A 950 -15.00 37.11 -0.40
CA SER A 950 -13.91 36.67 0.48
C SER A 950 -12.54 36.81 -0.20
N ALA A 951 -12.35 37.83 -1.06
CA ALA A 951 -11.10 38.05 -1.77
C ALA A 951 -9.89 38.14 -0.82
N ASP A 952 -10.05 38.76 0.35
CA ASP A 952 -8.99 38.87 1.36
C ASP A 952 -8.47 37.51 1.87
N PHE A 953 -9.26 36.44 1.76
CA PHE A 953 -8.87 35.07 2.15
C PHE A 953 -8.42 34.20 0.98
N LEU A 954 -8.72 34.61 -0.26
CA LEU A 954 -8.42 33.84 -1.46
C LEU A 954 -7.22 34.41 -2.24
N SER A 955 -6.94 35.70 -2.06
CA SER A 955 -5.82 36.40 -2.67
C SER A 955 -4.75 36.65 -1.62
N SER A 956 -3.62 35.95 -1.73
CA SER A 956 -2.50 36.09 -0.79
C SER A 956 -1.40 36.97 -1.37
N THR A 957 -0.98 38.02 -0.67
CA THR A 957 0.23 38.79 -1.03
C THR A 957 1.51 38.05 -0.62
N ILE A 958 1.44 37.26 0.45
CA ILE A 958 2.53 36.40 0.94
C ILE A 958 2.85 35.29 -0.07
N TRP A 959 1.83 34.56 -0.51
CA TRP A 959 1.99 33.41 -1.39
C TRP A 959 1.84 33.77 -2.87
N GLY A 960 1.15 34.85 -3.23
CA GLY A 960 0.82 35.19 -4.61
C GLY A 960 -0.30 34.31 -5.21
N PRO A 961 -0.57 34.41 -6.52
CA PRO A 961 -1.71 33.77 -7.18
C PRO A 961 -1.75 32.24 -7.05
N TYR A 962 -2.93 31.65 -6.86
CA TYR A 962 -3.13 30.22 -6.61
C TYR A 962 -2.65 29.32 -7.76
N LEU A 963 -2.97 29.68 -9.01
CA LEU A 963 -2.69 28.84 -10.17
C LEU A 963 -1.31 29.03 -10.79
N HIS A 964 -0.57 30.09 -10.43
CA HIS A 964 0.74 30.36 -11.01
C HIS A 964 1.62 31.20 -10.07
N ASP A 965 2.93 31.12 -10.27
CA ASP A 965 3.88 32.07 -9.69
C ASP A 965 4.79 32.59 -10.81
N GLY A 966 4.70 33.90 -11.07
CA GLY A 966 5.30 34.52 -12.26
C GLY A 966 4.83 33.85 -13.55
N GLU A 967 5.79 33.37 -14.35
CA GLU A 967 5.56 32.68 -15.62
C GLU A 967 5.48 31.15 -15.50
N LYS A 968 5.28 30.59 -14.29
CA LYS A 968 5.20 29.14 -14.10
C LYS A 968 3.87 28.74 -13.47
N PRO A 969 3.15 27.74 -14.04
CA PRO A 969 1.97 27.19 -13.38
C PRO A 969 2.37 26.50 -12.06
N THR A 970 1.52 26.63 -11.04
CA THR A 970 1.62 25.79 -9.83
C THR A 970 1.21 24.35 -10.14
N ILE A 971 1.40 23.43 -9.20
CA ILE A 971 0.84 22.06 -9.30
C ILE A 971 -0.67 22.12 -9.56
N PHE A 972 -1.38 23.02 -8.89
CA PHE A 972 -2.83 23.23 -9.09
C PHE A 972 -3.15 23.92 -10.41
N GLY A 973 -2.30 24.84 -10.86
CA GLY A 973 -2.35 25.38 -12.21
C GLY A 973 -2.31 24.30 -13.28
N LYS A 974 -1.47 23.26 -13.11
CA LYS A 974 -1.42 22.12 -14.04
C LYS A 974 -2.75 21.35 -14.08
N PHE A 975 -3.41 21.12 -12.95
CA PHE A 975 -4.71 20.45 -12.91
C PHE A 975 -5.82 21.29 -13.55
N ALA A 976 -5.80 22.60 -13.34
CA ALA A 976 -6.71 23.53 -14.03
C ALA A 976 -6.49 23.48 -15.56
N LEU A 977 -5.24 23.40 -16.02
CA LEU A 977 -4.92 23.30 -17.46
C LEU A 977 -5.42 22.02 -18.12
N ASN A 978 -5.55 20.93 -17.36
CA ASN A 978 -6.09 19.66 -17.86
C ASN A 978 -7.63 19.62 -17.89
N ALA A 979 -8.31 20.60 -17.27
CA ALA A 979 -9.77 20.66 -17.28
C ALA A 979 -10.31 20.97 -18.69
N LYS A 980 -11.53 20.49 -19.00
CA LYS A 980 -12.23 20.95 -20.22
C LYS A 980 -12.52 22.45 -20.14
N PHE A 981 -12.84 22.94 -18.95
CA PHE A 981 -13.02 24.36 -18.67
C PHE A 981 -12.76 24.67 -17.19
N CYS A 982 -12.37 25.91 -16.89
CA CYS A 982 -12.28 26.42 -15.51
C CYS A 982 -13.20 27.62 -15.36
N ALA A 983 -14.01 27.62 -14.31
CA ALA A 983 -14.93 28.71 -14.02
C ALA A 983 -14.87 29.04 -12.52
N PRO A 984 -15.21 30.27 -12.11
CA PRO A 984 -15.22 30.61 -10.70
C PRO A 984 -16.40 29.98 -9.94
N ASP A 985 -17.50 29.70 -10.63
CA ASP A 985 -18.74 29.16 -10.06
C ASP A 985 -19.67 28.64 -11.18
N LEU A 986 -20.80 28.06 -10.78
CA LEU A 986 -21.82 27.55 -11.68
C LEU A 986 -22.70 28.65 -12.31
N ASP A 987 -22.79 29.84 -11.72
CA ASP A 987 -23.54 30.97 -12.30
C ASP A 987 -22.98 31.35 -13.67
N PHE A 988 -21.66 31.21 -13.86
CA PHE A 988 -21.02 31.37 -15.17
C PHE A 988 -21.70 30.54 -16.27
N PHE A 989 -22.11 29.30 -15.99
CA PHE A 989 -22.78 28.46 -16.99
C PHE A 989 -24.29 28.72 -17.03
N ALA A 990 -24.92 28.93 -15.88
CA ALA A 990 -26.36 29.10 -15.77
C ALA A 990 -26.90 30.38 -16.43
N GLU A 991 -26.05 31.39 -16.62
CA GLU A 991 -26.41 32.63 -17.33
C GLU A 991 -26.47 32.48 -18.86
N ARG A 992 -26.13 31.30 -19.41
CA ARG A 992 -25.96 31.08 -20.85
C ARG A 992 -26.81 29.89 -21.32
N PRO A 993 -27.27 29.90 -22.60
CA PRO A 993 -27.97 28.75 -23.16
C PRO A 993 -27.13 27.46 -23.11
N ILE A 994 -27.75 26.31 -22.88
CA ILE A 994 -27.05 24.99 -22.81
C ILE A 994 -26.29 24.65 -24.10
N LYS A 995 -26.78 25.14 -25.25
CA LYS A 995 -26.16 24.95 -26.57
C LYS A 995 -24.94 25.85 -26.81
N THR A 996 -24.58 26.72 -25.87
CA THR A 996 -23.43 27.61 -25.99
C THR A 996 -22.14 26.80 -26.12
N ASP A 997 -21.30 27.20 -27.07
CA ASP A 997 -19.95 26.70 -27.21
C ASP A 997 -19.02 27.51 -26.29
N PHE A 998 -18.48 26.86 -25.27
CA PHE A 998 -17.53 27.42 -24.33
C PHE A 998 -16.10 27.11 -24.78
N VAL A 999 -15.33 28.14 -25.09
CA VAL A 999 -13.91 27.99 -25.44
C VAL A 999 -13.08 28.31 -24.19
N SER A 1000 -12.29 27.34 -23.72
CA SER A 1000 -11.48 27.52 -22.51
C SER A 1000 -10.51 28.69 -22.67
N GLN A 1001 -10.54 29.62 -21.70
CA GLN A 1001 -9.76 30.85 -21.72
C GLN A 1001 -8.33 30.68 -21.20
N LEU A 1002 -8.06 29.56 -20.51
CA LEU A 1002 -6.70 29.14 -20.19
C LEU A 1002 -5.95 28.62 -21.42
N ARG A 1003 -6.62 28.50 -22.57
CA ARG A 1003 -6.01 28.10 -23.85
C ARG A 1003 -5.71 29.37 -24.66
N GLY A 1004 -4.45 29.57 -25.04
CA GLY A 1004 -4.06 30.74 -25.82
C GLY A 1004 -4.79 30.82 -27.17
N ILE A 1005 -5.50 31.93 -27.42
CA ILE A 1005 -5.84 32.34 -28.78
C ILE A 1005 -4.54 32.72 -29.48
N SER A 1006 -4.18 32.02 -30.57
CA SER A 1006 -3.07 32.45 -31.43
C SER A 1006 -3.35 33.88 -31.92
N PRO A 1007 -2.36 34.80 -31.98
CA PRO A 1007 -2.57 36.22 -32.33
C PRO A 1007 -3.11 36.52 -33.75
N GLY A 1008 -3.67 35.54 -34.47
CA GLY A 1008 -4.05 35.65 -35.88
C GLY A 1008 -5.55 35.66 -36.21
N SER A 1009 -6.46 35.44 -35.27
CA SER A 1009 -7.89 35.23 -35.59
C SER A 1009 -8.87 36.20 -34.93
N ALA A 1010 -8.43 37.41 -34.55
CA ALA A 1010 -9.35 38.47 -34.16
C ALA A 1010 -10.01 39.07 -35.42
N THR A 1011 -11.04 38.40 -35.96
CA THR A 1011 -12.00 39.08 -36.83
C THR A 1011 -12.78 40.08 -35.98
N ARG A 1012 -12.65 41.36 -36.33
CA ARG A 1012 -13.42 42.49 -35.77
C ARG A 1012 -14.92 42.14 -35.72
N GLY A 1013 -15.48 42.14 -34.52
CA GLY A 1013 -16.92 42.16 -34.24
C GLY A 1013 -17.14 43.01 -33.00
N SER A 1014 -18.06 43.98 -33.10
CA SER A 1014 -18.26 45.13 -32.22
C SER A 1014 -18.64 44.82 -30.77
N THR A 1015 -18.17 45.72 -29.89
CA THR A 1015 -18.53 46.05 -28.49
C THR A 1015 -19.72 45.35 -27.85
#